data_AF-A0A415KIT7-F1
#
_entry.id   AF-A0A415KIT7-F1
#
_cell.length_a   1.000
_cell.length_b   1.000
_cell.length_c   1.000
_cell.angle_alpha   90.00
_cell.angle_beta   90.00
_cell.angle_gamma   90.00
#
_symmetry.space_group_name_H-M   'P 1'
#
loop_
_entity.id
_entity.type
_entity.pdbx_description
1 polymer ?
#
loop_
_entity_poly.entity_id
_entity_poly.type
_entity_poly.pdbx_seq_one_letter_code
_entity_poly.pdbx_strand_id
1 'polypeptide(L)'
;MNKGIINIIILSIFCLTAFSQTKESFDPLLDSSCKVIDKIDKDAGTTSYLWYPGQLAAYRQSYHKEKSKERCVNVDYPGRFNPTSETTFFRTEVNLCQPTLLSWYSPGDVTFLLDGKIQETEKSQCVIPKGKHQLQLNVKTQHRLPSLLPYGISAAWEVSLDGKFWNIPESDQRYCNPQRYPDEDIESSINIYPISCHSYQEGRLYDFHHTEIGNIRLTIQGTGKLMFIVGESVEEALDTDTTHFEQYPLPMISLTGSPQEIVLPERALRFLYVKGTDVFDVKNIVLEAKVWPVEFQMQFDCDDSRFNEFWKVGVATLHTSMHNFYLDGIKRDYLPWAMDAIICQLAGDYVFGDRQVTRNGISISLMPPLPTKADWGIVDYPLHALLGLKQDYLRYGDLSTINMFRDRIEAQLELYESAQDRRGFIAASEPAFGFIPGWSRDNGPENFGIASYPQIMLYMNFRTAAYFYRLWKEPKKALYYEKIAVRLKDNIMKHFWDDEHKAFINGYDEHGEKDMRISHHAQYWAILADIYPAEYYNVLYDKIIPSIPQYKENVSYEKGYEVLTYVKANRTTDLFTLFDDVWGNWLRKGYHRFPENFSPKKTGREELAFYSRPYGLSLCHGANGAAACMAVLYGILGFSQSEEHPEEYTLRPNLLHLNKIYARIPVKEGYITVHIERNGHSTVDAPEGCIVHLIQ
;
A
#
# COMPACT_ATOMS: atom_id res chain seq x y z
N MET A 1 -5.06 -66.63 8.46
CA MET A 1 -5.08 -65.84 9.71
C MET A 1 -4.06 -64.71 9.58
N ASN A 2 -4.58 -63.47 9.60
CA ASN A 2 -3.98 -62.16 9.87
C ASN A 2 -2.45 -61.98 9.92
N LYS A 3 -1.96 -61.01 9.12
CA LYS A 3 -1.53 -59.63 9.52
C LYS A 3 -0.99 -58.97 8.24
N GLY A 4 -1.32 -57.75 7.82
CA GLY A 4 -1.85 -56.59 8.52
C GLY A 4 -0.98 -55.39 8.11
N ILE A 5 -1.51 -54.59 7.16
CA ILE A 5 -0.97 -53.35 6.62
C ILE A 5 -0.79 -52.32 7.75
N ILE A 6 0.33 -51.57 7.76
CA ILE A 6 0.44 -50.31 8.51
C ILE A 6 0.78 -49.20 7.52
N ASN A 7 -0.23 -48.36 7.31
CA ASN A 7 -0.14 -47.09 6.59
C ASN A 7 0.62 -46.06 7.42
N ILE A 8 1.46 -45.30 6.75
CA ILE A 8 2.09 -44.07 7.23
C ILE A 8 0.98 -43.01 7.35
N ILE A 9 0.68 -42.57 8.57
CA ILE A 9 -0.17 -41.41 8.83
C ILE A 9 0.76 -40.20 8.92
N ILE A 10 0.64 -39.31 7.93
CA ILE A 10 1.14 -37.94 7.98
C ILE A 10 0.30 -37.21 9.03
N LEU A 11 0.90 -36.87 10.17
CA LEU A 11 0.26 -36.10 11.22
C LEU A 11 0.43 -34.61 10.90
N SER A 12 -0.48 -34.07 10.08
CA SER A 12 -0.68 -32.63 9.95
C SER A 12 -1.23 -32.11 11.27
N ILE A 13 -0.37 -31.56 12.13
CA ILE A 13 -0.81 -30.93 13.38
C ILE A 13 -1.52 -29.62 13.03
N PHE A 14 -2.84 -29.68 13.10
CA PHE A 14 -3.74 -28.55 13.25
C PHE A 14 -3.38 -27.76 14.53
N CYS A 15 -2.57 -26.72 14.42
CA CYS A 15 -2.55 -25.62 15.38
C CYS A 15 -3.60 -24.58 14.96
N LEU A 16 -4.87 -24.96 15.05
CA LEU A 16 -6.03 -24.10 14.81
C LEU A 16 -6.99 -24.27 15.99
N THR A 17 -6.63 -23.77 17.18
CA THR A 17 -7.59 -23.46 18.25
C THR A 17 -6.88 -22.71 19.39
N ALA A 18 -6.84 -21.39 19.32
CA ALA A 18 -6.97 -20.47 20.45
C ALA A 18 -6.90 -19.01 19.97
N PHE A 19 -7.56 -18.69 18.86
CA PHE A 19 -7.88 -17.29 18.56
C PHE A 19 -9.26 -17.02 19.15
N SER A 20 -9.33 -16.06 20.06
CA SER A 20 -10.59 -15.56 20.59
C SER A 20 -11.43 -15.05 19.42
N GLN A 21 -12.51 -15.76 19.08
CA GLN A 21 -13.52 -15.25 18.16
C GLN A 21 -14.16 -14.02 18.83
N THR A 22 -13.66 -12.83 18.51
CA THR A 22 -14.54 -11.67 18.51
C THR A 22 -15.71 -12.04 17.60
N LYS A 23 -16.94 -11.92 18.10
CA LYS A 23 -18.15 -12.26 17.32
C LYS A 23 -18.27 -11.47 16.02
N GLU A 24 -17.59 -10.33 15.95
CA GLU A 24 -17.64 -9.38 14.85
C GLU A 24 -16.37 -9.50 14.00
N SER A 25 -16.58 -9.70 12.69
CA SER A 25 -15.53 -9.61 11.67
C SER A 25 -15.57 -8.21 11.06
N PHE A 26 -14.40 -7.64 10.79
CA PHE A 26 -14.27 -6.34 10.14
C PHE A 26 -13.87 -6.46 8.66
N ASP A 27 -13.47 -7.65 8.23
CA ASP A 27 -13.05 -7.91 6.86
C ASP A 27 -14.05 -8.85 6.18
N PRO A 28 -14.56 -8.53 4.98
CA PRO A 28 -15.56 -9.36 4.30
C PRO A 28 -15.03 -10.75 3.89
N LEU A 29 -13.70 -10.95 3.72
CA LEU A 29 -13.14 -12.29 3.46
C LEU A 29 -13.14 -13.18 4.71
N LEU A 30 -13.17 -12.58 5.91
CA LEU A 30 -13.17 -13.29 7.18
C LEU A 30 -14.57 -13.38 7.82
N ASP A 31 -15.54 -12.66 7.27
CA ASP A 31 -16.91 -12.63 7.78
C ASP A 31 -17.74 -13.78 7.20
N SER A 32 -18.17 -14.70 8.06
CA SER A 32 -19.03 -15.83 7.69
C SER A 32 -20.43 -15.45 7.16
N SER A 33 -20.87 -14.20 7.38
CA SER A 33 -22.13 -13.68 6.84
C SER A 33 -22.01 -13.20 5.39
N CYS A 34 -20.78 -12.96 4.92
CA CYS A 34 -20.48 -12.63 3.54
C CYS A 34 -20.37 -13.89 2.69
N LYS A 35 -20.74 -13.81 1.41
CA LYS A 35 -20.64 -14.93 0.46
C LYS A 35 -19.65 -14.61 -0.65
N VAL A 36 -18.51 -15.29 -0.66
CA VAL A 36 -17.54 -15.24 -1.76
C VAL A 36 -18.16 -15.92 -2.99
N ILE A 37 -18.23 -15.21 -4.11
CA ILE A 37 -18.84 -15.66 -5.36
C ILE A 37 -17.79 -16.25 -6.28
N ASP A 38 -16.78 -15.45 -6.63
CA ASP A 38 -15.69 -15.85 -7.49
C ASP A 38 -14.39 -15.73 -6.70
N LYS A 39 -13.80 -16.88 -6.38
CA LYS A 39 -12.43 -16.95 -5.94
C LYS A 39 -11.58 -17.18 -7.17
N ILE A 40 -10.72 -16.22 -7.48
CA ILE A 40 -9.71 -16.43 -8.50
C ILE A 40 -8.69 -17.42 -7.92
N ASP A 41 -8.79 -18.66 -8.38
CA ASP A 41 -7.83 -19.69 -8.02
C ASP A 41 -6.44 -19.29 -8.55
N LYS A 42 -5.42 -19.57 -7.73
CA LYS A 42 -4.04 -19.44 -8.17
C LYS A 42 -3.78 -20.50 -9.22
N ASP A 43 -3.64 -20.09 -10.46
CA ASP A 43 -3.22 -20.98 -11.54
C ASP A 43 -1.84 -21.57 -11.18
N ALA A 44 -1.68 -22.89 -11.42
CA ALA A 44 -0.44 -23.60 -11.17
C ALA A 44 0.31 -23.79 -12.49
N GLY A 45 1.26 -22.90 -12.78
CA GLY A 45 2.13 -22.98 -13.95
C GLY A 45 3.60 -22.95 -13.54
N THR A 46 4.47 -23.49 -14.41
CA THR A 46 5.93 -23.46 -14.20
C THR A 46 6.61 -22.27 -14.89
N THR A 47 5.85 -21.48 -15.66
CA THR A 47 6.31 -20.28 -16.37
C THR A 47 5.25 -19.18 -16.21
N SER A 48 5.67 -17.92 -16.26
CA SER A 48 4.80 -16.77 -16.03
C SER A 48 5.02 -15.72 -17.11
N TYR A 49 4.04 -14.84 -17.29
CA TYR A 49 4.16 -13.70 -18.19
C TYR A 49 5.35 -12.84 -17.76
N LEU A 50 6.05 -12.33 -18.76
CA LEU A 50 7.16 -11.41 -18.66
C LEU A 50 6.70 -10.06 -19.22
N TRP A 51 7.06 -8.97 -18.56
CA TRP A 51 6.83 -7.61 -19.07
C TRP A 51 7.97 -6.67 -18.66
N TYR A 52 8.00 -5.46 -19.22
CA TYR A 52 8.99 -4.46 -18.82
C TYR A 52 8.69 -3.92 -17.40
N PRO A 53 9.65 -3.91 -16.46
CA PRO A 53 9.41 -3.50 -15.08
C PRO A 53 8.68 -2.16 -14.94
N GLY A 54 7.60 -2.16 -14.18
CA GLY A 54 6.79 -0.97 -13.92
C GLY A 54 5.79 -0.61 -15.01
N GLN A 55 5.75 -1.31 -16.15
CA GLN A 55 4.67 -1.13 -17.13
C GLN A 55 3.34 -1.67 -16.62
N LEU A 56 3.30 -2.80 -15.91
CA LEU A 56 2.05 -3.26 -15.27
C LEU A 56 1.48 -2.19 -14.34
N ALA A 57 2.32 -1.59 -13.48
CA ALA A 57 1.93 -0.47 -12.63
C ALA A 57 1.41 0.73 -13.43
N ALA A 58 2.05 1.10 -14.55
CA ALA A 58 1.58 2.19 -15.41
C ALA A 58 0.18 1.93 -16.02
N TYR A 59 -0.07 0.71 -16.52
CA TYR A 59 -1.37 0.32 -17.04
C TYR A 59 -2.45 0.30 -15.94
N ARG A 60 -2.14 -0.23 -14.75
CA ARG A 60 -3.07 -0.24 -13.60
C ARG A 60 -3.34 1.15 -13.04
N GLN A 61 -2.35 2.03 -13.06
CA GLN A 61 -2.58 3.42 -12.66
C GLN A 61 -3.52 4.12 -13.64
N SER A 62 -3.35 3.91 -14.95
CA SER A 62 -4.28 4.46 -15.96
C SER A 62 -5.70 3.95 -15.75
N TYR A 63 -5.87 2.65 -15.47
CA TYR A 63 -7.16 2.07 -15.10
C TYR A 63 -7.80 2.77 -13.89
N HIS A 64 -7.04 3.00 -12.82
CA HIS A 64 -7.55 3.69 -11.63
C HIS A 64 -7.85 5.16 -11.86
N LYS A 65 -7.08 5.86 -12.70
CA LYS A 65 -7.39 7.22 -13.15
C LYS A 65 -8.72 7.30 -13.89
N GLU A 66 -9.00 6.32 -14.74
CA GLU A 66 -10.29 6.22 -15.43
C GLU A 66 -11.43 5.95 -14.44
N LYS A 67 -11.25 4.98 -13.53
CA LYS A 67 -12.26 4.67 -12.49
C LYS A 67 -12.53 5.82 -11.54
N SER A 68 -11.49 6.49 -11.10
CA SER A 68 -11.52 7.74 -10.35
C SER A 68 -12.36 8.79 -11.08
N LYS A 69 -12.05 9.06 -12.36
CA LYS A 69 -12.80 10.01 -13.19
C LYS A 69 -14.25 9.61 -13.47
N GLU A 70 -14.58 8.33 -13.54
CA GLU A 70 -15.95 7.84 -13.73
C GLU A 70 -16.83 8.03 -12.49
N ARG A 71 -16.22 8.09 -11.29
CA ARG A 71 -16.94 7.96 -10.02
C ARG A 71 -16.79 9.15 -9.09
N CYS A 72 -15.62 9.75 -9.00
CA CYS A 72 -15.26 10.77 -8.01
C CYS A 72 -15.51 12.19 -8.55
N VAL A 73 -16.02 13.09 -7.70
CA VAL A 73 -16.38 14.46 -8.10
C VAL A 73 -15.20 15.43 -7.97
N ASN A 74 -14.35 15.23 -6.95
CA ASN A 74 -13.25 16.12 -6.61
C ASN A 74 -11.94 15.33 -6.60
N VAL A 75 -11.19 15.38 -7.71
CA VAL A 75 -9.91 14.68 -7.82
C VAL A 75 -8.89 15.56 -8.54
N ASP A 76 -7.72 15.71 -7.94
CA ASP A 76 -6.52 16.24 -8.57
C ASP A 76 -5.36 15.29 -8.27
N TYR A 77 -4.60 14.92 -9.30
CA TYR A 77 -3.53 13.92 -9.18
C TYR A 77 -2.30 14.39 -9.96
N PRO A 78 -1.42 15.16 -9.28
CA PRO A 78 -0.45 16.02 -9.93
C PRO A 78 0.81 15.31 -10.46
N GLY A 79 0.99 14.03 -10.17
CA GLY A 79 2.22 13.32 -10.50
C GLY A 79 2.40 13.07 -12.00
N ARG A 80 3.64 13.20 -12.48
CA ARG A 80 4.05 12.69 -13.79
C ARG A 80 4.65 11.30 -13.63
N PHE A 81 3.83 10.31 -13.93
CA PHE A 81 4.16 8.91 -13.72
C PHE A 81 4.78 8.29 -14.96
N ASN A 82 5.32 7.08 -14.78
CA ASN A 82 5.83 6.27 -15.87
C ASN A 82 4.74 6.08 -16.95
N PRO A 83 4.97 6.52 -18.21
CA PRO A 83 3.98 6.36 -19.26
C PRO A 83 3.82 4.90 -19.68
N THR A 84 2.64 4.55 -20.18
CA THR A 84 2.39 3.25 -20.80
C THR A 84 3.11 3.15 -22.15
N SER A 85 3.59 1.96 -22.49
CA SER A 85 4.16 1.63 -23.79
C SER A 85 3.39 0.48 -24.42
N GLU A 86 2.97 0.65 -25.68
CA GLU A 86 2.28 -0.38 -26.47
C GLU A 86 3.25 -1.31 -27.23
N THR A 87 4.55 -1.14 -27.02
CA THR A 87 5.57 -2.00 -27.64
C THR A 87 6.61 -2.42 -26.60
N THR A 88 7.00 -3.69 -26.65
CA THR A 88 8.06 -4.24 -25.81
C THR A 88 8.82 -5.31 -26.58
N PHE A 89 10.13 -5.28 -26.46
CA PHE A 89 11.05 -6.23 -27.09
C PHE A 89 11.54 -7.20 -26.03
N PHE A 90 11.47 -8.49 -26.30
CA PHE A 90 12.02 -9.54 -25.45
C PHE A 90 13.13 -10.25 -26.21
N ARG A 91 14.26 -10.55 -25.56
CA ARG A 91 15.32 -11.36 -26.17
C ARG A 91 15.91 -12.36 -25.20
N THR A 92 16.54 -13.39 -25.74
CA THR A 92 17.38 -14.31 -24.97
C THR A 92 18.42 -14.95 -25.88
N GLU A 93 19.55 -15.35 -25.32
CA GLU A 93 20.52 -16.21 -25.98
C GLU A 93 20.37 -17.65 -25.48
N VAL A 94 20.43 -18.61 -26.41
CA VAL A 94 20.25 -20.03 -26.09
C VAL A 94 21.30 -20.89 -26.78
N ASN A 95 21.63 -22.03 -26.18
CA ASN A 95 22.46 -23.06 -26.80
C ASN A 95 21.74 -24.41 -26.70
N LEU A 96 21.02 -24.78 -27.75
CA LEU A 96 20.12 -25.92 -27.77
C LEU A 96 20.85 -27.20 -28.19
N CYS A 97 20.67 -28.28 -27.44
CA CYS A 97 21.30 -29.58 -27.74
C CYS A 97 20.59 -30.35 -28.86
N GLN A 98 19.35 -29.97 -29.17
CA GLN A 98 18.49 -30.54 -30.21
C GLN A 98 17.54 -29.45 -30.73
N PRO A 99 16.95 -29.62 -31.92
CA PRO A 99 15.87 -28.74 -32.37
C PRO A 99 14.76 -28.70 -31.30
N THR A 100 14.33 -27.51 -30.91
CA THR A 100 13.39 -27.31 -29.80
C THR A 100 12.26 -26.39 -30.25
N LEU A 101 11.02 -26.77 -29.95
CA LEU A 101 9.85 -25.94 -30.23
C LEU A 101 9.77 -24.79 -29.22
N LEU A 102 9.80 -23.55 -29.71
CA LEU A 102 9.41 -22.37 -28.95
C LEU A 102 7.94 -22.07 -29.27
N SER A 103 7.11 -21.89 -28.24
CA SER A 103 5.76 -21.34 -28.38
C SER A 103 5.53 -20.22 -27.38
N TRP A 104 4.57 -19.34 -27.63
CA TRP A 104 4.29 -18.21 -26.75
C TRP A 104 2.83 -17.76 -26.77
N TYR A 105 2.44 -17.06 -25.70
CA TYR A 105 1.20 -16.29 -25.61
C TYR A 105 1.51 -14.83 -25.34
N SER A 106 0.70 -13.94 -25.91
CA SER A 106 0.83 -12.49 -25.83
C SER A 106 -0.52 -11.86 -26.15
N PRO A 107 -0.91 -10.73 -25.52
CA PRO A 107 -2.16 -10.03 -25.81
C PRO A 107 -2.16 -9.28 -27.16
N GLY A 108 -1.05 -9.30 -27.91
CA GLY A 108 -0.94 -8.58 -29.18
C GLY A 108 -0.05 -9.27 -30.20
N ASP A 109 0.19 -8.58 -31.31
CA ASP A 109 0.99 -9.08 -32.43
C ASP A 109 2.44 -9.29 -32.02
N VAL A 110 3.01 -10.43 -32.44
CA VAL A 110 4.39 -10.79 -32.12
C VAL A 110 5.22 -10.96 -33.38
N THR A 111 6.26 -10.16 -33.52
CA THR A 111 7.30 -10.37 -34.54
C THR A 111 8.44 -11.18 -33.93
N PHE A 112 8.66 -12.39 -34.43
CA PHE A 112 9.78 -13.23 -33.99
C PHE A 112 10.99 -13.10 -34.92
N LEU A 113 12.17 -12.84 -34.34
CA LEU A 113 13.45 -12.82 -35.01
C LEU A 113 14.35 -13.93 -34.45
N LEU A 114 14.90 -14.75 -35.34
CA LEU A 114 15.94 -15.73 -35.05
C LEU A 114 17.25 -15.26 -35.69
N ASP A 115 18.27 -15.04 -34.88
CA ASP A 115 19.58 -14.53 -35.31
C ASP A 115 19.46 -13.25 -36.18
N GLY A 116 18.58 -12.34 -35.75
CA GLY A 116 18.31 -11.06 -36.43
C GLY A 116 17.44 -11.16 -37.69
N LYS A 117 16.94 -12.35 -38.05
CA LYS A 117 16.09 -12.56 -39.23
C LYS A 117 14.66 -12.87 -38.80
N ILE A 118 13.70 -12.11 -39.32
CA ILE A 118 12.28 -12.35 -39.12
C ILE A 118 11.94 -13.78 -39.59
N GLN A 119 11.23 -14.51 -38.75
CA GLN A 119 10.74 -15.84 -39.05
C GLN A 119 9.25 -15.81 -39.37
N GLU A 120 8.82 -16.66 -40.29
CA GLU A 120 7.40 -16.99 -40.42
C GLU A 120 6.99 -17.86 -39.23
N THR A 121 5.87 -17.51 -38.59
CA THR A 121 5.36 -18.23 -37.42
C THR A 121 3.92 -18.63 -37.71
N GLU A 122 3.57 -19.86 -37.36
CA GLU A 122 2.20 -20.36 -37.48
C GLU A 122 1.69 -20.66 -36.07
N LYS A 123 0.57 -20.07 -35.66
CA LYS A 123 -0.03 -20.27 -34.32
C LYS A 123 0.92 -19.96 -33.15
N SER A 124 1.71 -18.88 -33.26
CA SER A 124 2.62 -18.42 -32.19
C SER A 124 3.65 -19.46 -31.73
N GLN A 125 4.22 -20.18 -32.69
CA GLN A 125 5.28 -21.16 -32.43
C GLN A 125 6.30 -21.21 -33.58
N CYS A 126 7.53 -21.62 -33.27
CA CYS A 126 8.62 -21.82 -34.21
C CYS A 126 9.60 -22.88 -33.68
N VAL A 127 10.11 -23.76 -34.56
CA VAL A 127 11.15 -24.74 -34.19
C VAL A 127 12.52 -24.09 -34.34
N ILE A 128 13.23 -23.98 -33.22
CA ILE A 128 14.59 -23.43 -33.18
C ILE A 128 15.58 -24.56 -33.44
N PRO A 129 16.51 -24.42 -34.40
CA PRO A 129 17.51 -25.44 -34.68
C PRO A 129 18.42 -25.74 -33.47
N LYS A 130 19.11 -26.87 -33.55
CA LYS A 130 20.21 -27.19 -32.62
C LYS A 130 21.35 -26.18 -32.82
N GLY A 131 21.87 -25.64 -31.72
CA GLY A 131 23.03 -24.75 -31.74
C GLY A 131 22.82 -23.49 -30.90
N LYS A 132 23.74 -22.55 -31.08
CA LYS A 132 23.69 -21.24 -30.45
C LYS A 132 22.83 -20.30 -31.30
N HIS A 133 21.84 -19.68 -30.66
CA HIS A 133 20.91 -18.78 -31.31
C HIS A 133 20.56 -17.60 -30.41
N GLN A 134 20.32 -16.46 -31.02
CA GLN A 134 19.66 -15.33 -30.40
C GLN A 134 18.19 -15.31 -30.81
N LEU A 135 17.30 -15.29 -29.82
CA LEU A 135 15.86 -15.23 -30.00
C LEU A 135 15.39 -13.84 -29.61
N GLN A 136 14.54 -13.22 -30.43
CA GLN A 136 13.91 -11.95 -30.09
C GLN A 136 12.43 -11.94 -30.49
N LEU A 137 11.54 -11.58 -29.57
CA LEU A 137 10.11 -11.45 -29.79
C LEU A 137 9.69 -10.00 -29.52
N ASN A 138 9.17 -9.33 -30.52
CA ASN A 138 8.68 -7.96 -30.41
C ASN A 138 7.18 -8.01 -30.27
N VAL A 139 6.67 -7.65 -29.10
CA VAL A 139 5.24 -7.61 -28.80
C VAL A 139 4.73 -6.20 -29.04
N LYS A 140 3.68 -6.08 -29.85
CA LYS A 140 2.93 -4.83 -30.06
C LYS A 140 1.46 -5.06 -29.72
N THR A 141 0.90 -4.20 -28.88
CA THR A 141 -0.49 -4.26 -28.45
C THR A 141 -1.27 -3.01 -28.88
N GLN A 142 -2.56 -2.98 -28.56
CA GLN A 142 -3.38 -1.77 -28.56
C GLN A 142 -4.09 -1.70 -27.21
N HIS A 143 -3.84 -0.65 -26.41
CA HIS A 143 -4.49 -0.46 -25.10
C HIS A 143 -4.33 -1.61 -24.08
N ARG A 144 -3.34 -2.49 -24.25
CA ARG A 144 -3.04 -3.63 -23.36
C ARG A 144 -1.55 -3.67 -23.02
N LEU A 145 -1.19 -4.24 -21.88
CA LEU A 145 0.21 -4.43 -21.48
C LEU A 145 0.94 -5.37 -22.47
N PRO A 146 1.98 -4.92 -23.18
CA PRO A 146 2.84 -5.83 -23.93
C PRO A 146 3.54 -6.79 -22.99
N SER A 147 3.18 -8.07 -23.08
CA SER A 147 3.69 -9.12 -22.21
C SER A 147 3.88 -10.42 -22.99
N LEU A 148 4.79 -11.26 -22.53
CA LEU A 148 5.16 -12.50 -23.18
C LEU A 148 5.13 -13.67 -22.20
N LEU A 149 4.40 -14.73 -22.52
CA LEU A 149 4.43 -16.00 -21.80
C LEU A 149 5.10 -17.06 -22.69
N PRO A 150 6.41 -17.29 -22.53
CA PRO A 150 7.17 -18.22 -23.37
C PRO A 150 7.11 -19.67 -22.84
N TYR A 151 7.07 -20.64 -23.76
CA TYR A 151 7.04 -22.08 -23.52
C TYR A 151 8.06 -22.83 -24.36
N GLY A 152 8.47 -24.02 -23.88
CA GLY A 152 9.33 -24.96 -24.59
C GLY A 152 10.83 -24.68 -24.46
N ILE A 153 11.23 -23.45 -24.17
CA ILE A 153 12.63 -23.06 -23.93
C ILE A 153 12.76 -22.37 -22.57
N SER A 154 13.51 -22.98 -21.66
CA SER A 154 13.90 -22.36 -20.39
C SER A 154 15.16 -21.53 -20.60
N ALA A 155 15.04 -20.20 -20.52
CA ALA A 155 16.15 -19.28 -20.72
C ALA A 155 16.00 -18.01 -19.89
N ALA A 156 17.09 -17.27 -19.71
CA ALA A 156 17.09 -15.98 -19.03
C ALA A 156 16.74 -14.88 -20.05
N TRP A 157 15.49 -14.41 -20.00
CA TRP A 157 15.01 -13.35 -20.89
C TRP A 157 15.47 -11.97 -20.43
N GLU A 158 15.69 -11.08 -21.39
CA GLU A 158 15.84 -9.65 -21.22
C GLU A 158 14.68 -8.93 -21.92
N VAL A 159 14.38 -7.71 -21.49
CA VAL A 159 13.28 -6.90 -21.99
C VAL A 159 13.69 -5.45 -22.26
N SER A 160 13.07 -4.80 -23.25
CA SER A 160 13.34 -3.41 -23.63
C SER A 160 12.09 -2.70 -24.12
N LEU A 161 12.01 -1.38 -23.92
CA LEU A 161 10.98 -0.53 -24.52
C LEU A 161 11.39 0.06 -25.87
N ASP A 162 12.69 0.14 -26.16
CA ASP A 162 13.23 0.81 -27.36
C ASP A 162 14.11 -0.09 -28.24
N GLY A 163 14.33 -1.34 -27.82
CA GLY A 163 15.18 -2.32 -28.47
C GLY A 163 16.69 -2.06 -28.32
N LYS A 164 17.09 -1.03 -27.56
CA LYS A 164 18.50 -0.62 -27.37
C LYS A 164 18.96 -0.85 -25.94
N PHE A 165 18.18 -0.42 -24.96
CA PHE A 165 18.49 -0.59 -23.54
C PHE A 165 17.68 -1.76 -22.98
N TRP A 166 18.38 -2.76 -22.47
CA TRP A 166 17.81 -4.04 -22.05
C TRP A 166 17.87 -4.15 -20.53
N ASN A 167 16.80 -4.70 -19.96
CA ASN A 167 16.59 -4.85 -18.53
C ASN A 167 16.10 -6.28 -18.22
N ILE A 168 16.06 -6.64 -16.94
CA ILE A 168 15.45 -7.87 -16.44
C ILE A 168 13.91 -7.71 -16.51
N PRO A 169 13.16 -8.68 -17.05
CA PRO A 169 11.71 -8.62 -17.06
C PRO A 169 11.12 -8.79 -15.66
N GLU A 170 10.03 -8.07 -15.41
CA GLU A 170 9.16 -8.31 -14.27
C GLU A 170 8.24 -9.50 -14.56
N SER A 171 7.97 -10.31 -13.54
CA SER A 171 7.04 -11.44 -13.58
C SER A 171 6.48 -11.74 -12.17
N ASP A 172 5.33 -12.39 -12.13
CA ASP A 172 4.72 -12.93 -10.92
C ASP A 172 4.00 -14.24 -11.25
N GLN A 173 4.09 -15.23 -10.35
CA GLN A 173 3.53 -16.57 -10.54
C GLN A 173 2.02 -16.58 -10.73
N ARG A 174 1.32 -15.56 -10.24
CA ARG A 174 -0.14 -15.42 -10.46
C ARG A 174 -0.51 -15.24 -11.92
N TYR A 175 0.43 -14.84 -12.78
CA TYR A 175 0.22 -14.62 -14.21
C TYR A 175 0.86 -15.75 -15.02
N CYS A 176 0.44 -16.99 -14.81
CA CYS A 176 0.92 -18.15 -15.56
C CYS A 176 -0.11 -18.73 -16.55
N ASN A 177 -1.36 -18.27 -16.50
CA ASN A 177 -2.43 -18.77 -17.35
C ASN A 177 -2.48 -18.05 -18.69
N PRO A 178 -2.31 -18.74 -19.83
CA PRO A 178 -2.29 -18.13 -21.15
C PRO A 178 -3.60 -17.46 -21.58
N GLN A 179 -4.71 -17.71 -20.87
CA GLN A 179 -6.01 -17.10 -21.13
C GLN A 179 -6.29 -15.88 -20.27
N ARG A 180 -5.40 -15.56 -19.32
CA ARG A 180 -5.54 -14.42 -18.42
C ARG A 180 -4.29 -13.56 -18.45
N TYR A 181 -4.41 -12.35 -18.96
CA TYR A 181 -3.28 -11.46 -19.11
C TYR A 181 -3.00 -10.67 -17.81
N PRO A 182 -1.76 -10.20 -17.59
CA PRO A 182 -1.40 -9.56 -16.32
C PRO A 182 -2.14 -8.27 -16.01
N ASP A 183 -2.66 -7.59 -17.02
CA ASP A 183 -3.40 -6.33 -16.95
C ASP A 183 -4.93 -6.52 -16.81
N GLU A 184 -5.42 -7.75 -16.62
CA GLU A 184 -6.84 -8.05 -16.37
C GLU A 184 -7.18 -8.09 -14.89
N ASP A 185 -8.36 -7.60 -14.52
CA ASP A 185 -8.83 -7.54 -13.14
C ASP A 185 -8.72 -8.91 -12.44
N ILE A 186 -8.21 -8.91 -11.21
CA ILE A 186 -8.05 -10.10 -10.37
C ILE A 186 -8.78 -10.03 -9.03
N GLU A 187 -9.71 -9.11 -8.88
CA GLU A 187 -10.49 -8.96 -7.66
C GLU A 187 -11.51 -10.08 -7.48
N SER A 188 -11.70 -10.49 -6.22
CA SER A 188 -12.76 -11.42 -5.84
C SER A 188 -14.07 -10.67 -5.68
N SER A 189 -15.17 -11.28 -6.13
CA SER A 189 -16.52 -10.75 -5.91
C SER A 189 -17.09 -11.35 -4.62
N ILE A 190 -17.51 -10.50 -3.69
CA ILE A 190 -18.10 -10.89 -2.41
C ILE A 190 -19.47 -10.24 -2.25
N ASN A 191 -20.48 -11.06 -1.97
CA ASN A 191 -21.79 -10.58 -1.62
C ASN A 191 -21.84 -10.20 -0.14
N ILE A 192 -22.13 -8.93 0.13
CA ILE A 192 -22.34 -8.36 1.46
C ILE A 192 -23.82 -7.98 1.58
N TYR A 193 -24.47 -8.49 2.62
CA TYR A 193 -25.89 -8.26 2.89
C TYR A 193 -26.06 -7.22 4.01
N PRO A 194 -27.09 -6.36 3.95
CA PRO A 194 -27.29 -5.37 4.99
C PRO A 194 -27.64 -6.03 6.32
N ILE A 195 -26.97 -5.58 7.39
CA ILE A 195 -27.20 -6.06 8.76
C ILE A 195 -28.37 -5.36 9.44
N SER A 196 -28.75 -4.18 8.94
CA SER A 196 -29.88 -3.40 9.46
C SER A 196 -30.55 -2.56 8.38
N CYS A 197 -31.80 -2.18 8.65
CA CYS A 197 -32.58 -1.27 7.82
C CYS A 197 -33.40 -0.33 8.71
N HIS A 198 -33.27 0.98 8.48
CA HIS A 198 -34.02 2.02 9.19
C HIS A 198 -34.97 2.73 8.24
N SER A 199 -36.26 2.75 8.59
CA SER A 199 -37.31 3.41 7.80
C SER A 199 -37.41 4.89 8.13
N TYR A 200 -37.42 5.72 7.09
CA TYR A 200 -37.70 7.16 7.13
C TYR A 200 -39.02 7.44 6.41
N GLN A 201 -39.56 8.65 6.58
CA GLN A 201 -40.86 9.03 5.99
C GLN A 201 -40.90 8.83 4.46
N GLU A 202 -39.79 9.10 3.77
CA GLU A 202 -39.69 9.06 2.31
C GLU A 202 -38.70 7.99 1.80
N GLY A 203 -38.20 7.09 2.66
CA GLY A 203 -37.14 6.16 2.26
C GLY A 203 -36.72 5.13 3.29
N ARG A 204 -35.73 4.31 2.93
CA ARG A 204 -35.12 3.29 3.80
C ARG A 204 -33.61 3.38 3.72
N LEU A 205 -32.93 3.40 4.86
CA LEU A 205 -31.46 3.39 4.99
C LEU A 205 -30.99 1.99 5.36
N TYR A 206 -30.05 1.44 4.60
CA TYR A 206 -29.44 0.13 4.81
C TYR A 206 -28.00 0.28 5.28
N ASP A 207 -27.60 -0.48 6.30
CA ASP A 207 -26.21 -0.58 6.78
C ASP A 207 -25.62 -1.93 6.36
N PHE A 208 -24.54 -1.91 5.58
CA PHE A 208 -23.83 -3.11 5.13
C PHE A 208 -22.72 -3.55 6.07
N HIS A 209 -22.50 -2.85 7.20
CA HIS A 209 -21.43 -3.07 8.19
C HIS A 209 -20.01 -2.81 7.66
N HIS A 210 -19.68 -3.42 6.53
CA HIS A 210 -18.42 -3.29 5.81
C HIS A 210 -18.47 -2.09 4.86
N THR A 211 -17.45 -1.25 4.93
CA THR A 211 -17.22 -0.17 3.96
C THR A 211 -16.40 -0.74 2.82
N GLU A 212 -17.00 -0.91 1.64
CA GLU A 212 -16.33 -1.51 0.47
C GLU A 212 -16.75 -0.82 -0.82
N ILE A 213 -16.03 -1.10 -1.92
CA ILE A 213 -16.39 -0.66 -3.27
C ILE A 213 -17.06 -1.80 -4.05
N GLY A 214 -18.15 -1.50 -4.74
CA GLY A 214 -18.85 -2.51 -5.53
C GLY A 214 -20.16 -2.02 -6.12
N ASN A 215 -20.92 -2.96 -6.67
CA ASN A 215 -22.23 -2.69 -7.24
C ASN A 215 -23.33 -3.09 -6.26
N ILE A 216 -24.36 -2.26 -6.13
CA ILE A 216 -25.57 -2.66 -5.41
C ILE A 216 -26.54 -3.33 -6.39
N ARG A 217 -26.98 -4.55 -6.06
CA ARG A 217 -28.05 -5.26 -6.74
C ARG A 217 -29.24 -5.40 -5.82
N LEU A 218 -30.44 -5.15 -6.33
CA LEU A 218 -31.69 -5.32 -5.59
C LEU A 218 -32.88 -5.55 -6.51
N THR A 219 -33.94 -6.12 -5.94
CA THR A 219 -35.26 -6.20 -6.56
C THR A 219 -36.18 -5.17 -5.91
N ILE A 220 -36.82 -4.32 -6.72
CA ILE A 220 -37.78 -3.33 -6.24
C ILE A 220 -39.13 -3.51 -6.91
N GLN A 221 -40.21 -3.31 -6.15
CA GLN A 221 -41.57 -3.20 -6.66
C GLN A 221 -42.25 -1.96 -6.08
N GLY A 222 -42.97 -1.20 -6.90
CA GLY A 222 -43.68 0.01 -6.46
C GLY A 222 -44.03 0.94 -7.62
N THR A 223 -44.48 2.15 -7.30
CA THR A 223 -44.72 3.23 -8.28
C THR A 223 -43.84 4.44 -7.98
N GLY A 224 -43.87 5.43 -8.86
CA GLY A 224 -43.14 6.68 -8.64
C GLY A 224 -41.67 6.61 -9.06
N LYS A 225 -40.84 7.47 -8.46
CA LYS A 225 -39.40 7.58 -8.77
C LYS A 225 -38.56 7.28 -7.53
N LEU A 226 -37.40 6.70 -7.76
CA LEU A 226 -36.39 6.41 -6.76
C LEU A 226 -35.13 7.23 -6.96
N MET A 227 -34.56 7.68 -5.84
CA MET A 227 -33.24 8.24 -5.71
C MET A 227 -32.41 7.34 -4.78
N PHE A 228 -31.20 7.03 -5.20
CA PHE A 228 -30.24 6.23 -4.44
C PHE A 228 -29.09 7.13 -4.02
N ILE A 229 -28.77 7.11 -2.73
CA ILE A 229 -27.68 7.90 -2.16
C ILE A 229 -26.82 6.96 -1.35
N VAL A 230 -25.51 7.07 -1.52
CA VAL A 230 -24.52 6.21 -0.86
C VAL A 230 -23.61 7.05 0.02
N GLY A 231 -23.08 6.45 1.07
CA GLY A 231 -22.11 7.11 1.94
C GLY A 231 -21.31 6.13 2.77
N GLU A 232 -20.16 6.58 3.25
CA GLU A 232 -19.39 5.89 4.29
C GLU A 232 -19.96 6.17 5.69
N SER A 233 -20.82 7.20 5.82
CA SER A 233 -21.55 7.57 7.03
C SER A 233 -23.06 7.67 6.80
N VAL A 234 -23.82 7.64 7.89
CA VAL A 234 -25.27 7.84 7.86
C VAL A 234 -25.61 9.26 7.38
N GLU A 235 -24.86 10.26 7.84
CA GLU A 235 -25.06 11.66 7.47
C GLU A 235 -24.87 11.89 5.97
N GLU A 236 -23.82 11.30 5.38
CA GLU A 236 -23.55 11.37 3.94
C GLU A 236 -24.64 10.67 3.13
N ALA A 237 -25.04 9.45 3.54
CA ALA A 237 -26.07 8.69 2.81
C ALA A 237 -27.47 9.34 2.88
N LEU A 238 -27.76 10.13 3.91
CA LEU A 238 -29.04 10.83 4.06
C LEU A 238 -29.06 12.23 3.44
N ASP A 239 -27.92 12.76 2.99
CA ASP A 239 -27.87 14.07 2.36
C ASP A 239 -28.39 14.00 0.91
N THR A 240 -29.46 14.74 0.62
CA THR A 240 -30.04 14.77 -0.73
C THR A 240 -29.47 15.90 -1.59
N ASP A 241 -28.62 16.77 -1.05
CA ASP A 241 -27.96 17.82 -1.80
C ASP A 241 -26.77 17.26 -2.57
N THR A 242 -26.94 17.08 -3.88
CA THR A 242 -25.92 16.52 -4.77
C THR A 242 -24.64 17.37 -4.84
N THR A 243 -24.68 18.64 -4.42
CA THR A 243 -23.48 19.49 -4.37
C THR A 243 -22.52 19.10 -3.25
N HIS A 244 -22.99 18.34 -2.26
CA HIS A 244 -22.16 17.83 -1.16
C HIS A 244 -21.51 16.47 -1.46
N PHE A 245 -21.80 15.86 -2.61
CA PHE A 245 -21.36 14.49 -2.88
C PHE A 245 -19.89 14.44 -3.28
N GLU A 246 -19.17 13.44 -2.76
CA GLU A 246 -17.80 13.14 -3.22
C GLU A 246 -17.77 12.11 -4.37
N GLN A 247 -18.90 11.44 -4.62
CA GLN A 247 -19.11 10.53 -5.75
C GLN A 247 -20.25 11.03 -6.64
N TYR A 248 -20.16 10.84 -7.97
CA TYR A 248 -21.20 11.31 -8.88
C TYR A 248 -22.57 10.74 -8.50
N PRO A 249 -23.65 11.55 -8.57
CA PRO A 249 -25.00 11.11 -8.26
C PRO A 249 -25.40 9.87 -9.05
N LEU A 250 -26.08 8.94 -8.38
CA LEU A 250 -26.66 7.77 -9.03
C LEU A 250 -27.92 8.17 -9.84
N PRO A 251 -28.21 7.49 -10.96
CA PRO A 251 -29.36 7.82 -11.79
C PRO A 251 -30.68 7.61 -11.04
N MET A 252 -31.63 8.52 -11.24
CA MET A 252 -33.01 8.31 -10.77
C MET A 252 -33.69 7.21 -11.60
N ILE A 253 -34.44 6.34 -10.94
CA ILE A 253 -35.13 5.20 -11.58
C ILE A 253 -36.63 5.35 -11.42
N SER A 254 -37.38 5.21 -12.51
CA SER A 254 -38.85 5.21 -12.46
C SER A 254 -39.38 3.78 -12.33
N LEU A 255 -40.29 3.57 -11.39
CA LEU A 255 -40.90 2.27 -11.14
C LEU A 255 -42.14 2.05 -12.00
N THR A 256 -42.38 0.80 -12.37
CA THR A 256 -43.43 0.39 -13.32
C THR A 256 -44.66 -0.23 -12.65
N GLY A 257 -44.66 -0.40 -11.33
CA GLY A 257 -45.65 -1.19 -10.59
C GLY A 257 -45.33 -2.68 -10.50
N SER A 258 -44.52 -3.20 -11.43
CA SER A 258 -44.03 -4.58 -11.44
C SER A 258 -42.65 -4.72 -10.77
N PRO A 259 -42.26 -5.91 -10.28
CA PRO A 259 -40.91 -6.15 -9.78
C PRO A 259 -39.85 -5.89 -10.87
N GLN A 260 -38.84 -5.10 -10.52
CA GLN A 260 -37.71 -4.72 -11.38
C GLN A 260 -36.41 -5.05 -10.66
N GLU A 261 -35.48 -5.71 -11.36
CA GLU A 261 -34.10 -5.84 -10.90
C GLU A 261 -33.32 -4.58 -11.27
N ILE A 262 -32.61 -4.03 -10.29
CA ILE A 262 -31.79 -2.83 -10.42
C ILE A 262 -30.37 -3.18 -10.03
N VAL A 263 -29.42 -2.81 -10.89
CA VAL A 263 -27.98 -2.83 -10.60
C VAL A 263 -27.49 -1.40 -10.69
N LEU A 264 -27.01 -0.86 -9.57
CA LEU A 264 -26.47 0.49 -9.50
C LEU A 264 -25.01 0.49 -10.00
N PRO A 265 -24.54 1.59 -10.63
CA PRO A 265 -23.13 1.81 -10.89
C PRO A 265 -22.26 1.60 -9.66
N GLU A 266 -20.99 1.24 -9.88
CA GLU A 266 -20.03 0.94 -8.82
C GLU A 266 -19.83 2.15 -7.89
N ARG A 267 -19.92 1.93 -6.58
CA ARG A 267 -19.75 2.97 -5.56
C ARG A 267 -18.99 2.41 -4.36
N ALA A 268 -18.22 3.27 -3.71
CA ALA A 268 -17.72 3.01 -2.37
C ALA A 268 -18.80 3.38 -1.36
N LEU A 269 -19.13 2.47 -0.45
CA LEU A 269 -20.19 2.69 0.53
C LEU A 269 -20.10 1.74 1.72
N ARG A 270 -20.67 2.19 2.84
CA ARG A 270 -21.22 1.31 3.88
C ARG A 270 -22.74 1.44 3.96
N PHE A 271 -23.27 2.63 3.68
CA PHE A 271 -24.68 2.93 3.80
C PHE A 271 -25.29 3.21 2.42
N LEU A 272 -26.52 2.72 2.22
CA LEU A 272 -27.37 3.05 1.08
C LEU A 272 -28.70 3.60 1.57
N TYR A 273 -29.05 4.82 1.16
CA TYR A 273 -30.40 5.36 1.32
C TYR A 273 -31.18 5.23 0.01
N VAL A 274 -32.34 4.57 0.08
CA VAL A 274 -33.30 4.46 -1.02
C VAL A 274 -34.48 5.38 -0.71
N LYS A 275 -34.57 6.48 -1.44
CA LYS A 275 -35.66 7.47 -1.31
C LYS A 275 -36.67 7.29 -2.44
N GLY A 276 -37.96 7.28 -2.14
CA GLY A 276 -39.03 7.14 -3.12
C GLY A 276 -40.10 8.24 -3.03
N THR A 277 -40.72 8.58 -4.15
CA THR A 277 -41.86 9.52 -4.18
C THR A 277 -43.18 8.89 -3.73
N ASP A 278 -43.32 7.58 -3.95
CA ASP A 278 -44.51 6.80 -3.63
C ASP A 278 -44.12 5.55 -2.80
N VAL A 279 -45.08 4.66 -2.56
CA VAL A 279 -44.85 3.39 -1.87
C VAL A 279 -44.03 2.43 -2.73
N PHE A 280 -42.96 1.90 -2.16
CA PHE A 280 -42.13 0.86 -2.75
C PHE A 280 -41.74 -0.20 -1.71
N ASP A 281 -41.39 -1.38 -2.21
CA ASP A 281 -40.79 -2.46 -1.45
C ASP A 281 -39.48 -2.92 -2.08
N VAL A 282 -38.52 -3.26 -1.22
CA VAL A 282 -37.16 -3.67 -1.61
C VAL A 282 -36.93 -5.09 -1.12
N LYS A 283 -36.40 -5.94 -2.00
CA LYS A 283 -36.03 -7.33 -1.72
C LYS A 283 -34.66 -7.63 -2.32
N ASN A 284 -34.02 -8.70 -1.82
CA ASN A 284 -32.76 -9.23 -2.36
C ASN A 284 -31.66 -8.17 -2.52
N ILE A 285 -31.59 -7.21 -1.59
CA ILE A 285 -30.56 -6.18 -1.60
C ILE A 285 -29.21 -6.79 -1.19
N VAL A 286 -28.20 -6.54 -2.00
CA VAL A 286 -26.83 -7.02 -1.81
C VAL A 286 -25.84 -6.02 -2.39
N LEU A 287 -24.71 -5.85 -1.71
CA LEU A 287 -23.51 -5.23 -2.25
C LEU A 287 -22.63 -6.33 -2.82
N GLU A 288 -22.45 -6.33 -4.14
CA GLU A 288 -21.47 -7.14 -4.86
C GLU A 288 -20.13 -6.40 -4.78
N ALA A 289 -19.42 -6.57 -3.66
CA ALA A 289 -18.16 -5.90 -3.36
C ALA A 289 -17.01 -6.54 -4.16
N LYS A 290 -16.08 -5.69 -4.62
CA LYS A 290 -14.81 -6.12 -5.19
C LYS A 290 -13.73 -6.01 -4.14
N VAL A 291 -13.08 -7.13 -3.85
CA VAL A 291 -12.10 -7.24 -2.78
C VAL A 291 -10.86 -7.95 -3.30
N TRP A 292 -9.68 -7.42 -2.98
CA TRP A 292 -8.44 -8.00 -3.43
C TRP A 292 -8.22 -9.39 -2.81
N PRO A 293 -7.88 -10.43 -3.59
CA PRO A 293 -7.63 -11.74 -3.02
C PRO A 293 -6.31 -11.74 -2.24
N VAL A 294 -6.39 -11.85 -0.92
CA VAL A 294 -5.21 -11.92 -0.02
C VAL A 294 -5.17 -13.19 0.82
N GLU A 295 -3.98 -13.52 1.29
CA GLU A 295 -3.78 -14.41 2.43
C GLU A 295 -3.41 -13.58 3.66
N PHE A 296 -4.08 -13.79 4.79
CA PHE A 296 -3.76 -13.10 6.04
C PHE A 296 -2.55 -13.78 6.70
N GLN A 297 -1.34 -13.33 6.34
CA GLN A 297 -0.07 -13.92 6.76
C GLN A 297 0.26 -13.58 8.22
N MET A 298 0.26 -12.31 8.59
CA MET A 298 0.43 -11.91 10.00
C MET A 298 -0.88 -12.10 10.78
N GLN A 299 -0.77 -12.61 11.99
CA GLN A 299 -1.90 -12.79 12.90
C GLN A 299 -1.53 -12.23 14.27
N PHE A 300 -2.51 -11.68 14.98
CA PHE A 300 -2.36 -11.17 16.33
C PHE A 300 -3.67 -11.35 17.12
N ASP A 301 -3.56 -11.73 18.39
CA ASP A 301 -4.65 -11.81 19.35
C ASP A 301 -4.10 -11.64 20.77
N CYS A 302 -4.90 -11.09 21.68
CA CYS A 302 -4.53 -10.89 23.07
C CYS A 302 -5.74 -11.01 24.01
N ASP A 303 -5.51 -10.87 25.31
CA ASP A 303 -6.55 -10.93 26.34
C ASP A 303 -7.41 -9.65 26.49
N ASP A 304 -7.12 -8.58 25.73
CA ASP A 304 -7.95 -7.36 25.66
C ASP A 304 -8.67 -7.26 24.30
N SER A 305 -9.99 -7.42 24.31
CA SER A 305 -10.80 -7.39 23.09
C SER A 305 -10.72 -6.07 22.33
N ARG A 306 -10.47 -4.94 23.02
CA ARG A 306 -10.36 -3.62 22.38
C ARG A 306 -9.07 -3.51 21.57
N PHE A 307 -7.99 -4.13 22.04
CA PHE A 307 -6.74 -4.24 21.26
C PHE A 307 -6.92 -5.14 20.05
N ASN A 308 -7.65 -6.24 20.20
CA ASN A 308 -7.96 -7.13 19.06
C ASN A 308 -8.83 -6.44 18.02
N GLU A 309 -9.82 -5.66 18.44
CA GLU A 309 -10.65 -4.83 17.56
C GLU A 309 -9.81 -3.79 16.82
N PHE A 310 -8.97 -3.05 17.53
CA PHE A 310 -8.04 -2.09 16.95
C PHE A 310 -7.14 -2.71 15.86
N TRP A 311 -6.53 -3.86 16.14
CA TRP A 311 -5.75 -4.61 15.16
C TRP A 311 -6.59 -5.02 13.94
N LYS A 312 -7.77 -5.63 14.18
CA LYS A 312 -8.63 -6.15 13.11
C LYS A 312 -9.19 -5.05 12.21
N VAL A 313 -9.57 -3.89 12.77
CA VAL A 313 -9.99 -2.73 11.99
C VAL A 313 -8.81 -2.12 11.22
N GLY A 314 -7.60 -2.14 11.79
CA GLY A 314 -6.38 -1.74 11.07
C GLY A 314 -6.12 -2.60 9.84
N VAL A 315 -6.18 -3.93 10.01
CA VAL A 315 -6.05 -4.91 8.92
C VAL A 315 -7.14 -4.70 7.87
N ALA A 316 -8.41 -4.57 8.28
CA ALA A 316 -9.52 -4.38 7.35
C ALA A 316 -9.42 -3.04 6.59
N THR A 317 -8.99 -1.95 7.26
CA THR A 317 -8.75 -0.66 6.60
C THR A 317 -7.67 -0.75 5.55
N LEU A 318 -6.57 -1.45 5.87
CA LEU A 318 -5.49 -1.67 4.92
C LEU A 318 -5.97 -2.52 3.74
N HIS A 319 -6.74 -3.59 3.99
CA HIS A 319 -7.25 -4.47 2.95
C HIS A 319 -8.27 -3.77 2.04
N THR A 320 -9.22 -3.02 2.58
CA THR A 320 -10.18 -2.23 1.78
C THR A 320 -9.46 -1.24 0.86
N SER A 321 -8.27 -0.76 1.21
CA SER A 321 -7.46 0.10 0.32
C SER A 321 -6.71 -0.65 -0.80
N MET A 322 -6.73 -1.99 -0.80
CA MET A 322 -5.99 -2.80 -1.76
C MET A 322 -6.79 -2.99 -3.05
N HIS A 323 -6.34 -2.37 -4.13
CA HIS A 323 -6.87 -2.57 -5.48
C HIS A 323 -5.72 -2.42 -6.48
N ASN A 324 -5.01 -3.49 -6.84
CA ASN A 324 -3.72 -3.48 -7.59
C ASN A 324 -2.55 -2.74 -6.92
N PHE A 325 -2.85 -1.81 -6.01
CA PHE A 325 -1.98 -0.98 -5.20
C PHE A 325 -2.57 -0.93 -3.79
N TYR A 326 -1.79 -0.47 -2.81
CA TYR A 326 -2.40 0.20 -1.67
C TYR A 326 -2.76 1.62 -2.11
N LEU A 327 -4.06 1.87 -2.32
CA LEU A 327 -4.60 3.19 -2.66
C LEU A 327 -4.68 4.07 -1.40
N ASP A 328 -4.89 5.36 -1.58
CA ASP A 328 -5.16 6.29 -0.49
C ASP A 328 -6.46 5.91 0.24
N GLY A 329 -7.58 5.85 -0.50
CA GLY A 329 -8.88 5.45 0.00
C GLY A 329 -9.83 4.99 -1.10
N ILE A 330 -11.01 4.49 -0.72
CA ILE A 330 -11.96 3.95 -1.70
C ILE A 330 -13.02 4.95 -2.17
N LYS A 331 -13.43 5.91 -1.34
CA LYS A 331 -14.53 6.82 -1.68
C LYS A 331 -14.14 7.92 -2.65
N ARG A 332 -13.15 8.72 -2.27
CA ARG A 332 -12.64 9.86 -3.03
C ARG A 332 -11.25 9.47 -3.56
N ASP A 333 -10.79 10.15 -4.59
CA ASP A 333 -9.53 9.91 -5.32
C ASP A 333 -9.49 8.52 -5.95
N TYR A 334 -9.32 7.45 -5.16
CA TYR A 334 -9.13 6.06 -5.60
C TYR A 334 -7.85 5.91 -6.42
N LEU A 335 -6.76 6.47 -5.89
CA LEU A 335 -5.51 6.63 -6.64
C LEU A 335 -4.30 6.20 -5.80
N PRO A 336 -3.26 5.64 -6.45
CA PRO A 336 -2.07 5.22 -5.73
C PRO A 336 -1.16 6.41 -5.46
N TRP A 337 -1.25 7.02 -4.29
CA TRP A 337 -0.33 8.07 -3.87
C TRP A 337 0.97 7.46 -3.31
N ALA A 338 2.12 8.04 -3.63
CA ALA A 338 3.43 7.43 -3.32
C ALA A 338 3.64 7.25 -1.81
N MET A 339 3.34 8.26 -1.00
CA MET A 339 3.48 8.18 0.45
C MET A 339 2.57 7.10 1.04
N ASP A 340 1.30 7.07 0.65
CA ASP A 340 0.32 6.06 1.06
C ASP A 340 0.76 4.66 0.68
N ALA A 341 1.14 4.45 -0.59
CA ALA A 341 1.57 3.16 -1.09
C ALA A 341 2.74 2.59 -0.26
N ILE A 342 3.72 3.44 0.10
CA ILE A 342 4.90 3.02 0.85
C ILE A 342 4.61 2.85 2.35
N ILE A 343 3.82 3.72 2.98
CA ILE A 343 3.42 3.52 4.39
C ILE A 343 2.60 2.23 4.51
N CYS A 344 1.63 2.03 3.62
CA CYS A 344 0.82 0.82 3.56
C CYS A 344 1.67 -0.42 3.36
N GLN A 345 2.69 -0.36 2.48
CA GLN A 345 3.64 -1.44 2.28
C GLN A 345 4.31 -1.88 3.60
N LEU A 346 4.75 -0.95 4.46
CA LEU A 346 5.46 -1.28 5.72
C LEU A 346 4.66 -2.19 6.65
N ALA A 347 3.33 -2.15 6.58
CA ALA A 347 2.42 -3.08 7.25
C ALA A 347 2.03 -4.26 6.34
N GLY A 348 1.61 -3.97 5.12
CA GLY A 348 1.00 -4.91 4.18
C GLY A 348 1.93 -6.04 3.74
N ASP A 349 3.24 -5.80 3.67
CA ASP A 349 4.26 -6.83 3.42
C ASP A 349 4.30 -7.92 4.52
N TYR A 350 3.84 -7.60 5.73
CA TYR A 350 3.68 -8.56 6.82
C TYR A 350 2.23 -9.06 6.92
N VAL A 351 1.23 -8.18 6.79
CA VAL A 351 -0.18 -8.57 6.94
C VAL A 351 -0.61 -9.50 5.80
N PHE A 352 -0.28 -9.17 4.55
CA PHE A 352 -0.75 -9.89 3.36
C PHE A 352 0.36 -10.54 2.54
N GLY A 353 1.55 -9.91 2.51
CA GLY A 353 2.69 -10.39 1.72
C GLY A 353 2.43 -10.39 0.20
N ASP A 354 1.53 -9.54 -0.30
CA ASP A 354 1.30 -9.39 -1.74
C ASP A 354 2.38 -8.52 -2.37
N ARG A 355 3.47 -9.17 -2.80
CA ARG A 355 4.64 -8.51 -3.36
C ARG A 355 4.36 -7.79 -4.69
N GLN A 356 3.34 -8.18 -5.47
CA GLN A 356 3.02 -7.49 -6.72
C GLN A 356 2.34 -6.14 -6.44
N VAL A 357 1.43 -6.09 -5.47
CA VAL A 357 0.82 -4.83 -5.00
C VAL A 357 1.91 -3.88 -4.49
N THR A 358 2.85 -4.41 -3.71
CA THR A 358 4.03 -3.66 -3.23
C THR A 358 4.89 -3.13 -4.38
N ARG A 359 5.26 -3.97 -5.37
CA ARG A 359 6.04 -3.55 -6.54
C ARG A 359 5.34 -2.47 -7.36
N ASN A 360 4.02 -2.54 -7.49
CA ASN A 360 3.24 -1.51 -8.15
C ASN A 360 3.36 -0.17 -7.41
N GLY A 361 3.23 -0.16 -6.08
CA GLY A 361 3.42 1.02 -5.22
C GLY A 361 4.83 1.61 -5.30
N ILE A 362 5.87 0.76 -5.27
CA ILE A 362 7.26 1.18 -5.46
C ILE A 362 7.45 1.81 -6.85
N SER A 363 6.90 1.20 -7.89
CA SER A 363 7.03 1.69 -9.27
C SER A 363 6.43 3.08 -9.46
N ILE A 364 5.26 3.38 -8.86
CA ILE A 364 4.65 4.73 -8.96
C ILE A 364 5.33 5.76 -8.06
N SER A 365 6.06 5.30 -7.04
CA SER A 365 6.87 6.16 -6.17
C SER A 365 8.22 6.50 -6.80
N LEU A 366 8.77 5.64 -7.65
CA LEU A 366 9.94 5.97 -8.46
C LEU A 366 9.57 6.95 -9.57
N MET A 367 10.45 7.91 -9.85
CA MET A 367 10.30 8.78 -11.02
C MET A 367 10.41 7.99 -12.35
N PRO A 368 9.88 8.52 -13.47
CA PRO A 368 10.03 7.90 -14.78
C PRO A 368 11.50 7.83 -15.21
N PRO A 369 11.85 7.02 -16.23
CA PRO A 369 13.18 7.02 -16.84
C PRO A 369 13.58 8.44 -17.31
N LEU A 370 14.84 8.83 -17.07
CA LEU A 370 15.40 10.15 -17.41
C LEU A 370 14.57 11.33 -16.83
N PRO A 371 14.38 11.38 -15.51
CA PRO A 371 13.47 12.34 -14.91
C PRO A 371 14.04 13.76 -14.88
N THR A 372 13.14 14.73 -14.83
CA THR A 372 13.40 16.15 -14.64
C THR A 372 12.72 16.66 -13.37
N LYS A 373 13.02 17.88 -12.92
CA LYS A 373 12.35 18.48 -11.75
C LYS A 373 10.83 18.60 -11.91
N ALA A 374 10.32 18.65 -13.14
CA ALA A 374 8.89 18.67 -13.40
C ALA A 374 8.20 17.34 -13.10
N ASP A 375 8.98 16.25 -12.98
CA ASP A 375 8.47 14.91 -12.71
C ASP A 375 8.37 14.59 -11.21
N TRP A 376 8.78 15.52 -10.34
CA TRP A 376 8.57 15.40 -8.91
C TRP A 376 7.09 15.32 -8.54
N GLY A 377 6.22 16.09 -9.21
CA GLY A 377 4.86 16.32 -8.72
C GLY A 377 4.93 16.98 -7.35
N ILE A 378 4.82 16.19 -6.27
CA ILE A 378 5.11 16.59 -4.89
C ILE A 378 6.58 16.21 -4.58
N VAL A 379 7.39 17.18 -4.16
CA VAL A 379 8.87 17.06 -4.17
C VAL A 379 9.40 15.94 -3.29
N ASP A 380 8.73 15.66 -2.17
CA ASP A 380 9.12 14.63 -1.20
C ASP A 380 8.52 13.24 -1.49
N TYR A 381 7.50 13.13 -2.33
CA TYR A 381 6.84 11.85 -2.60
C TYR A 381 7.79 10.80 -3.21
N PRO A 382 8.63 11.13 -4.21
CA PRO A 382 9.58 10.16 -4.73
C PRO A 382 10.63 9.71 -3.71
N LEU A 383 10.93 10.49 -2.67
CA LEU A 383 11.89 10.10 -1.63
C LEU A 383 11.41 8.88 -0.82
N HIS A 384 10.12 8.52 -0.87
CA HIS A 384 9.61 7.31 -0.23
C HIS A 384 10.02 6.02 -0.94
N ALA A 385 10.33 6.07 -2.24
CA ALA A 385 10.58 4.87 -3.05
C ALA A 385 11.73 3.99 -2.53
N LEU A 386 12.83 4.62 -2.10
CA LEU A 386 14.00 3.87 -1.58
C LEU A 386 13.71 3.23 -0.21
N LEU A 387 12.76 3.78 0.57
CA LEU A 387 12.32 3.12 1.80
C LEU A 387 11.58 1.82 1.46
N GLY A 388 10.63 1.86 0.51
CA GLY A 388 9.91 0.66 0.07
C GLY A 388 10.81 -0.39 -0.58
N LEU A 389 11.79 0.02 -1.39
CA LEU A 389 12.78 -0.89 -1.98
C LEU A 389 13.64 -1.59 -0.93
N LYS A 390 14.08 -0.85 0.10
CA LYS A 390 14.86 -1.42 1.20
C LYS A 390 14.00 -2.38 2.01
N GLN A 391 12.75 -2.00 2.31
CA GLN A 391 11.78 -2.86 2.98
C GLN A 391 11.54 -4.17 2.21
N ASP A 392 11.32 -4.12 0.88
CA ASP A 392 11.15 -5.31 0.04
C ASP A 392 12.36 -6.24 0.14
N TYR A 393 13.58 -5.69 0.04
CA TYR A 393 14.79 -6.49 0.19
C TYR A 393 14.92 -7.13 1.57
N LEU A 394 14.68 -6.38 2.65
CA LEU A 394 14.78 -6.91 4.00
C LEU A 394 13.72 -8.01 4.23
N ARG A 395 12.47 -7.75 3.83
CA ARG A 395 11.35 -8.70 4.02
C ARG A 395 11.54 -10.01 3.27
N TYR A 396 12.06 -9.98 2.04
CA TYR A 396 12.11 -11.14 1.15
C TYR A 396 13.53 -11.68 0.90
N GLY A 397 14.57 -10.97 1.32
CA GLY A 397 15.98 -11.37 1.17
C GLY A 397 16.49 -11.42 -0.28
N ASP A 398 15.78 -10.77 -1.21
CA ASP A 398 15.96 -10.96 -2.65
C ASP A 398 16.15 -9.63 -3.38
N LEU A 399 17.18 -9.56 -4.25
CA LEU A 399 17.56 -8.36 -4.99
C LEU A 399 16.75 -8.15 -6.28
N SER A 400 15.85 -9.06 -6.65
CA SER A 400 15.16 -8.98 -7.96
C SER A 400 14.46 -7.65 -8.18
N THR A 401 13.66 -7.16 -7.22
CA THR A 401 12.95 -5.88 -7.32
C THR A 401 13.92 -4.71 -7.47
N ILE A 402 14.97 -4.65 -6.62
CA ILE A 402 15.98 -3.60 -6.67
C ILE A 402 16.70 -3.59 -8.02
N ASN A 403 17.05 -4.76 -8.56
CA ASN A 403 17.76 -4.89 -9.82
C ASN A 403 16.90 -4.48 -11.02
N MET A 404 15.62 -4.88 -11.04
CA MET A 404 14.68 -4.50 -12.10
C MET A 404 14.49 -2.98 -12.20
N PHE A 405 14.54 -2.28 -11.06
CA PHE A 405 14.37 -0.82 -10.99
C PHE A 405 15.68 -0.03 -10.91
N ARG A 406 16.84 -0.68 -11.03
CA ARG A 406 18.15 -0.07 -10.84
C ARG A 406 18.33 1.23 -11.61
N ASP A 407 18.04 1.24 -12.91
CA ASP A 407 18.23 2.43 -13.76
C ASP A 407 17.40 3.62 -13.28
N ARG A 408 16.16 3.37 -12.82
CA ARG A 408 15.28 4.41 -12.26
C ARG A 408 15.76 4.90 -10.90
N ILE A 409 16.30 4.00 -10.07
CA ILE A 409 16.93 4.36 -8.79
C ILE A 409 18.13 5.27 -9.02
N GLU A 410 19.05 4.89 -9.92
CA GLU A 410 20.23 5.70 -10.26
C GLU A 410 19.84 7.06 -10.83
N ALA A 411 18.92 7.12 -11.79
CA ALA A 411 18.46 8.36 -12.40
C ALA A 411 17.76 9.31 -11.41
N GLN A 412 16.97 8.76 -10.47
CA GLN A 412 16.34 9.54 -9.41
C GLN A 412 17.37 10.14 -8.44
N LEU A 413 18.37 9.36 -8.03
CA LEU A 413 19.46 9.84 -7.16
C LEU A 413 20.27 10.95 -7.85
N GLU A 414 20.59 10.78 -9.13
CA GLU A 414 21.28 11.78 -9.95
C GLU A 414 20.48 13.09 -10.06
N LEU A 415 19.15 13.01 -10.26
CA LEU A 415 18.31 14.21 -10.30
C LEU A 415 18.35 14.95 -8.96
N TYR A 416 18.14 14.26 -7.83
CA TYR A 416 18.17 14.91 -6.53
C TYR A 416 19.54 15.53 -6.23
N GLU A 417 20.63 14.84 -6.56
CA GLU A 417 21.99 15.38 -6.40
C GLU A 417 22.21 16.64 -7.25
N SER A 418 21.80 16.61 -8.52
CA SER A 418 21.92 17.77 -9.42
C SER A 418 21.04 18.95 -9.01
N ALA A 419 19.97 18.69 -8.27
CA ALA A 419 19.02 19.69 -7.81
C ALA A 419 19.47 20.42 -6.53
N GLN A 420 20.51 19.93 -5.85
CA GLN A 420 20.99 20.49 -4.60
C GLN A 420 21.65 21.87 -4.78
N ASP A 421 21.46 22.75 -3.79
CA ASP A 421 22.25 23.96 -3.67
C ASP A 421 23.65 23.69 -3.06
N ARG A 422 24.45 24.74 -2.85
CA ARG A 422 25.80 24.63 -2.26
C ARG A 422 25.83 24.03 -0.84
N ARG A 423 24.70 23.99 -0.13
CA ARG A 423 24.53 23.38 1.20
C ARG A 423 24.11 21.92 1.08
N GLY A 424 23.79 21.42 -0.11
CA GLY A 424 23.26 20.09 -0.32
C GLY A 424 21.73 20.02 -0.16
N PHE A 425 21.02 21.15 -0.13
CA PHE A 425 19.58 21.14 0.07
C PHE A 425 18.83 21.23 -1.25
N ILE A 426 17.69 20.56 -1.32
CA ILE A 426 16.73 20.71 -2.41
C ILE A 426 15.66 21.73 -2.00
N ALA A 427 15.24 22.55 -2.96
CA ALA A 427 14.15 23.51 -2.79
C ALA A 427 12.95 23.09 -3.62
N ALA A 428 11.76 23.33 -3.07
CA ALA A 428 10.51 23.26 -3.80
C ALA A 428 10.24 24.60 -4.49
N SER A 429 9.90 24.52 -5.77
CA SER A 429 9.47 25.66 -6.60
C SER A 429 8.53 25.17 -7.70
N GLU A 430 7.78 26.09 -8.31
CA GLU A 430 7.03 25.78 -9.53
C GLU A 430 7.96 25.20 -10.63
N PRO A 431 7.48 24.26 -11.46
CA PRO A 431 6.09 23.79 -11.58
C PRO A 431 5.72 22.61 -10.64
N ALA A 432 6.56 22.26 -9.66
CA ALA A 432 6.19 21.25 -8.68
C ALA A 432 5.10 21.78 -7.73
N PHE A 433 4.33 20.88 -7.12
CA PHE A 433 3.24 21.19 -6.16
C PHE A 433 3.77 21.63 -4.78
N GLY A 434 5.07 21.46 -4.54
CA GLY A 434 5.71 21.78 -3.28
C GLY A 434 5.94 20.55 -2.40
N PHE A 435 6.11 20.81 -1.10
CA PHE A 435 6.25 19.81 -0.05
C PHE A 435 4.90 19.52 0.61
N ILE A 436 4.56 18.23 0.77
CA ILE A 436 3.33 17.79 1.46
C ILE A 436 3.68 16.63 2.40
N PRO A 437 4.02 16.90 3.68
CA PRO A 437 4.41 15.86 4.63
C PRO A 437 3.24 15.03 5.22
N GLY A 438 2.01 15.35 4.84
CA GLY A 438 0.76 14.89 5.47
C GLY A 438 -0.25 16.04 5.62
N TRP A 439 -1.40 15.79 6.26
CA TRP A 439 -2.43 16.84 6.47
C TRP A 439 -2.39 17.53 7.83
N SER A 440 -1.49 17.14 8.73
CA SER A 440 -1.19 17.88 9.97
C SER A 440 -0.26 19.07 9.67
N ARG A 441 -0.79 20.07 8.97
CA ARG A 441 0.01 21.15 8.33
C ARG A 441 0.02 22.48 9.05
N ASP A 442 -0.85 22.69 10.04
CA ASP A 442 -1.07 24.01 10.63
C ASP A 442 0.20 24.66 11.21
N ASN A 443 1.13 23.84 11.74
CA ASN A 443 2.45 24.28 12.19
C ASN A 443 3.61 23.79 11.31
N GLY A 444 3.31 23.18 10.17
CA GLY A 444 4.26 22.59 9.23
C GLY A 444 4.95 23.63 8.32
N PRO A 445 5.93 23.18 7.53
CA PRO A 445 6.60 24.03 6.56
C PRO A 445 5.62 24.48 5.46
N GLU A 446 5.97 25.59 4.81
CA GLU A 446 5.29 26.06 3.60
C GLU A 446 5.46 25.08 2.43
N ASN A 447 4.64 25.23 1.39
CA ASN A 447 4.73 24.42 0.18
C ASN A 447 6.07 24.61 -0.55
N PHE A 448 6.60 25.84 -0.56
CA PHE A 448 7.78 26.23 -1.33
C PHE A 448 8.92 26.68 -0.42
N GLY A 449 10.13 26.77 -0.97
CA GLY A 449 11.35 27.02 -0.21
C GLY A 449 12.10 25.73 0.13
N ILE A 450 12.75 25.68 1.29
CA ILE A 450 13.58 24.55 1.72
C ILE A 450 13.05 24.05 3.07
N ALA A 451 12.13 23.10 3.04
CA ALA A 451 11.69 22.41 4.25
C ALA A 451 12.79 21.48 4.78
N SER A 452 12.93 21.35 6.10
CA SER A 452 13.98 20.54 6.75
C SER A 452 13.74 19.04 6.63
N TYR A 453 12.50 18.58 6.79
CA TYR A 453 12.15 17.16 6.76
C TYR A 453 12.53 16.43 5.45
N PRO A 454 12.31 16.96 4.22
CA PRO A 454 12.72 16.28 3.00
C PRO A 454 14.24 16.22 2.84
N GLN A 455 15.00 17.12 3.48
CA GLN A 455 16.46 17.03 3.49
C GLN A 455 16.91 15.83 4.33
N ILE A 456 16.22 15.57 5.44
CA ILE A 456 16.46 14.40 6.30
C ILE A 456 16.10 13.12 5.53
N MET A 457 14.98 13.11 4.80
CA MET A 457 14.61 12.00 3.91
C MET A 457 15.64 11.79 2.80
N LEU A 458 16.18 12.87 2.21
CA LEU A 458 17.22 12.80 1.19
C LEU A 458 18.53 12.23 1.76
N TYR A 459 18.91 12.60 2.99
CA TYR A 459 20.00 11.96 3.70
C TYR A 459 19.77 10.45 3.88
N MET A 460 18.57 10.04 4.28
CA MET A 460 18.22 8.61 4.36
C MET A 460 18.30 7.92 2.99
N ASN A 461 17.86 8.59 1.92
CA ASN A 461 17.96 8.06 0.55
C ASN A 461 19.41 7.86 0.14
N PHE A 462 20.33 8.78 0.43
CA PHE A 462 21.76 8.58 0.14
C PHE A 462 22.39 7.48 1.00
N ARG A 463 21.98 7.32 2.26
CA ARG A 463 22.39 6.15 3.07
C ARG A 463 21.90 4.84 2.45
N THR A 464 20.66 4.80 1.99
CA THR A 464 20.09 3.62 1.30
C THR A 464 20.76 3.38 -0.05
N ALA A 465 21.11 4.43 -0.80
CA ALA A 465 21.90 4.29 -2.03
C ALA A 465 23.25 3.65 -1.74
N ALA A 466 23.98 4.12 -0.72
CA ALA A 466 25.23 3.48 -0.32
C ALA A 466 25.05 2.00 0.03
N TYR A 467 23.98 1.66 0.76
CA TYR A 467 23.62 0.28 1.06
C TYR A 467 23.39 -0.55 -0.22
N PHE A 468 22.60 -0.07 -1.17
CA PHE A 468 22.37 -0.74 -2.46
C PHE A 468 23.65 -0.92 -3.27
N TYR A 469 24.52 0.09 -3.35
CA TYR A 469 25.80 -0.05 -4.03
C TYR A 469 26.74 -1.07 -3.36
N ARG A 470 26.66 -1.29 -2.04
CA ARG A 470 27.37 -2.42 -1.40
C ARG A 470 26.77 -3.77 -1.80
N LEU A 471 25.45 -3.87 -1.89
CA LEU A 471 24.77 -5.09 -2.37
C LEU A 471 25.15 -5.40 -3.82
N TRP A 472 25.21 -4.39 -4.68
CA TRP A 472 25.68 -4.47 -6.07
C TRP A 472 27.19 -4.64 -6.22
N LYS A 473 27.95 -4.73 -5.11
CA LYS A 473 29.41 -4.92 -5.10
C LYS A 473 30.17 -3.78 -5.79
N GLU A 474 29.69 -2.55 -5.63
CA GLU A 474 30.28 -1.31 -6.14
C GLU A 474 30.77 -0.38 -5.01
N PRO A 475 31.85 -0.76 -4.30
CA PRO A 475 32.28 -0.08 -3.07
C PRO A 475 32.69 1.38 -3.29
N LYS A 476 33.16 1.76 -4.49
CA LYS A 476 33.52 3.16 -4.80
C LYS A 476 32.29 4.07 -4.81
N LYS A 477 31.19 3.64 -5.44
CA LYS A 477 29.93 4.38 -5.44
C LYS A 477 29.28 4.34 -4.05
N ALA A 478 29.36 3.22 -3.34
CA ALA A 478 28.90 3.16 -1.95
C ALA A 478 29.60 4.22 -1.08
N LEU A 479 30.93 4.29 -1.12
CA LEU A 479 31.72 5.29 -0.40
C LEU A 479 31.41 6.73 -0.85
N TYR A 480 31.08 6.93 -2.13
CA TYR A 480 30.65 8.24 -2.64
C TYR A 480 29.35 8.70 -1.95
N TYR A 481 28.32 7.86 -1.98
CA TYR A 481 27.03 8.16 -1.36
C TYR A 481 27.12 8.33 0.16
N GLU A 482 27.98 7.55 0.83
CA GLU A 482 28.29 7.75 2.26
C GLU A 482 28.84 9.15 2.53
N LYS A 483 29.81 9.61 1.74
CA LYS A 483 30.44 10.92 1.93
C LYS A 483 29.47 12.08 1.71
N ILE A 484 28.63 12.02 0.67
CA ILE A 484 27.64 13.08 0.44
C ILE A 484 26.53 13.06 1.49
N ALA A 485 26.15 11.87 1.99
CA ALA A 485 25.21 11.74 3.10
C ALA A 485 25.75 12.36 4.39
N VAL A 486 27.00 12.08 4.76
CA VAL A 486 27.65 12.69 5.94
C VAL A 486 27.68 14.21 5.83
N ARG A 487 28.11 14.74 4.67
CA ARG A 487 28.12 16.19 4.43
C ARG A 487 26.72 16.81 4.54
N LEU A 488 25.70 16.13 4.00
CA LEU A 488 24.31 16.59 4.09
C LEU A 488 23.82 16.58 5.54
N LYS A 489 24.10 15.52 6.30
CA LYS A 489 23.80 15.45 7.74
C LYS A 489 24.41 16.62 8.50
N ASP A 490 25.68 16.92 8.30
CA ASP A 490 26.36 18.02 8.99
C ASP A 490 25.70 19.37 8.68
N ASN A 491 25.29 19.58 7.42
CA ASN A 491 24.58 20.79 7.02
C ASN A 491 23.16 20.83 7.59
N ILE A 492 22.43 19.71 7.63
CA ILE A 492 21.12 19.61 8.28
C ILE A 492 21.23 20.04 9.75
N MET A 493 22.18 19.47 10.49
CA MET A 493 22.40 19.83 11.90
C MET A 493 22.78 21.30 12.03
N LYS A 494 23.69 21.81 11.20
CA LYS A 494 24.12 23.21 11.26
C LYS A 494 23.00 24.21 10.98
N HIS A 495 22.11 23.90 10.04
CA HIS A 495 21.11 24.85 9.54
C HIS A 495 19.75 24.75 10.22
N PHE A 496 19.34 23.54 10.61
CA PHE A 496 17.98 23.26 11.07
C PHE A 496 17.88 22.85 12.54
N TRP A 497 18.96 22.38 13.18
CA TRP A 497 18.93 22.10 14.62
C TRP A 497 18.89 23.39 15.42
N ASP A 498 17.86 23.52 16.26
CA ASP A 498 17.74 24.55 17.27
C ASP A 498 18.21 23.99 18.61
N ASP A 499 19.39 24.42 19.05
CA ASP A 499 19.96 23.96 20.31
C ASP A 499 19.21 24.53 21.53
N GLU A 500 18.55 25.67 21.44
CA GLU A 500 17.77 26.21 22.57
C GLU A 500 16.55 25.33 22.84
N HIS A 501 15.82 24.98 21.77
CA HIS A 501 14.60 24.19 21.85
C HIS A 501 14.83 22.68 21.77
N LYS A 502 16.06 22.23 21.48
CA LYS A 502 16.42 20.81 21.23
C LYS A 502 15.52 20.17 20.18
N ALA A 503 15.26 20.88 19.07
CA ALA A 503 14.36 20.44 18.02
C ALA A 503 14.86 20.89 16.64
N PHE A 504 14.32 20.28 15.58
CA PHE A 504 14.49 20.80 14.23
C PHE A 504 13.43 21.87 13.91
N ILE A 505 13.85 22.99 13.35
CA ILE A 505 12.94 23.98 12.77
C ILE A 505 12.38 23.51 11.43
N ASN A 506 11.33 24.15 10.93
CA ASN A 506 10.68 23.82 9.66
C ASN A 506 11.57 24.04 8.44
N GLY A 507 12.50 24.99 8.47
CA GLY A 507 13.50 25.17 7.42
C GLY A 507 13.64 26.63 6.98
N TYR A 508 13.60 26.86 5.66
CA TYR A 508 13.60 28.18 5.04
C TYR A 508 12.35 28.35 4.17
N ASP A 509 11.71 29.52 4.24
CA ASP A 509 10.59 29.87 3.38
C ASP A 509 11.01 30.16 1.93
N GLU A 510 10.05 30.51 1.07
CA GLU A 510 10.30 30.83 -0.34
C GLU A 510 11.15 32.10 -0.56
N HIS A 511 11.28 32.96 0.46
CA HIS A 511 12.11 34.16 0.44
C HIS A 511 13.53 33.91 0.97
N GLY A 512 13.78 32.72 1.54
CA GLY A 512 15.06 32.31 2.10
C GLY A 512 15.25 32.71 3.56
N GLU A 513 14.20 33.17 4.25
CA GLU A 513 14.21 33.45 5.68
C GLU A 513 13.98 32.16 6.47
N LYS A 514 14.47 32.10 7.72
CA LYS A 514 14.29 30.91 8.56
C LYS A 514 12.86 30.81 9.07
N ASP A 515 12.18 29.71 8.77
CA ASP A 515 10.95 29.31 9.46
C ASP A 515 11.32 28.61 10.77
N MET A 516 11.33 29.38 11.86
CA MET A 516 11.69 28.94 13.21
C MET A 516 10.61 28.08 13.89
N ARG A 517 9.45 27.88 13.26
CA ARG A 517 8.40 27.01 13.82
C ARG A 517 8.88 25.57 13.89
N ILE A 518 8.39 24.83 14.89
CA ILE A 518 8.71 23.43 15.14
C ILE A 518 7.48 22.58 14.84
N SER A 519 7.53 21.80 13.75
CA SER A 519 6.56 20.74 13.49
C SER A 519 7.11 19.38 13.86
N HIS A 520 6.21 18.41 14.03
CA HIS A 520 6.56 17.00 14.27
C HIS A 520 7.28 16.35 13.08
N HIS A 521 7.09 16.87 11.86
CA HIS A 521 7.59 16.31 10.59
C HIS A 521 9.09 16.07 10.59
N ALA A 522 9.87 17.11 10.86
CA ALA A 522 11.32 16.99 10.91
C ALA A 522 11.79 16.12 12.07
N GLN A 523 11.05 16.09 13.19
CA GLN A 523 11.47 15.36 14.39
C GLN A 523 11.39 13.86 14.16
N TYR A 524 10.25 13.37 13.66
CA TYR A 524 10.10 11.94 13.46
C TYR A 524 11.06 11.44 12.36
N TRP A 525 11.25 12.19 11.27
CA TRP A 525 12.25 11.85 10.26
C TRP A 525 13.67 11.85 10.83
N ALA A 526 14.01 12.79 11.72
CA ALA A 526 15.32 12.83 12.36
C ALA A 526 15.59 11.63 13.27
N ILE A 527 14.56 11.12 13.97
CA ILE A 527 14.65 9.88 14.75
C ILE A 527 14.85 8.68 13.83
N LEU A 528 14.05 8.56 12.77
CA LEU A 528 14.17 7.46 11.80
C LEU A 528 15.55 7.46 11.14
N ALA A 529 16.12 8.64 10.89
CA ALA A 529 17.41 8.83 10.24
C ALA A 529 18.64 8.64 11.16
N ASP A 530 18.46 8.45 12.47
CA ASP A 530 19.56 8.43 13.47
C ASP A 530 20.34 9.75 13.56
N ILE A 531 19.65 10.89 13.44
CA ILE A 531 20.29 12.22 13.58
C ILE A 531 19.72 13.05 14.72
N TYR A 532 18.51 12.75 15.21
CA TYR A 532 17.99 13.35 16.43
C TYR A 532 18.78 12.79 17.63
N PRO A 533 19.42 13.63 18.48
CA PRO A 533 20.22 13.14 19.60
C PRO A 533 19.36 12.39 20.62
N ALA A 534 19.71 11.13 20.89
CA ALA A 534 18.90 10.19 21.68
C ALA A 534 18.73 10.63 23.15
N GLU A 535 19.69 11.39 23.69
CA GLU A 535 19.60 11.97 25.04
C GLU A 535 18.43 12.95 25.20
N TYR A 536 17.90 13.49 24.10
CA TYR A 536 16.78 14.43 24.11
C TYR A 536 15.43 13.79 23.79
N TYR A 537 15.32 12.46 23.63
CA TYR A 537 14.04 11.81 23.37
C TYR A 537 13.00 12.11 24.45
N ASN A 538 13.37 12.07 25.73
CA ASN A 538 12.43 12.41 26.81
C ASN A 538 11.97 13.88 26.71
N VAL A 539 12.88 14.80 26.37
CA VAL A 539 12.52 16.21 26.15
C VAL A 539 11.56 16.36 24.97
N LEU A 540 11.81 15.63 23.88
CA LEU A 540 10.94 15.62 22.70
C LEU A 540 9.51 15.21 23.04
N TYR A 541 9.33 14.04 23.63
CA TYR A 541 8.00 13.47 23.84
C TYR A 541 7.28 14.06 25.07
N ASP A 542 8.01 14.52 26.09
CA ASP A 542 7.38 15.04 27.32
C ASP A 542 7.09 16.55 27.25
N LYS A 543 7.82 17.29 26.40
CA LYS A 543 7.72 18.76 26.32
C LYS A 543 7.44 19.27 24.92
N ILE A 544 8.26 18.88 23.93
CA ILE A 544 8.22 19.50 22.60
C ILE A 544 6.98 19.07 21.84
N ILE A 545 6.79 17.77 21.57
CA ILE A 545 5.63 17.24 20.83
C ILE A 545 4.30 17.70 21.47
N PRO A 546 4.08 17.58 22.80
CA PRO A 546 2.87 18.08 23.42
C PRO A 546 2.66 19.60 23.31
N SER A 547 3.73 20.37 23.12
CA SER A 547 3.66 21.84 22.95
C SER A 547 3.39 22.27 21.50
N ILE A 548 3.50 21.37 20.52
CA ILE A 548 3.22 21.70 19.12
C ILE A 548 1.73 22.04 18.99
N PRO A 549 1.39 23.24 18.49
CA PRO A 549 0.00 23.62 18.29
C PRO A 549 -0.75 22.58 17.47
N GLN A 550 -1.96 22.21 17.92
CA GLN A 550 -2.89 21.32 17.20
C GLN A 550 -2.39 19.88 16.93
N TYR A 551 -1.27 19.44 17.53
CA TYR A 551 -0.72 18.09 17.30
C TYR A 551 -1.71 16.93 17.52
N LYS A 552 -2.61 17.05 18.50
CA LYS A 552 -3.69 16.07 18.77
C LYS A 552 -5.05 16.48 18.17
N GLU A 553 -5.14 17.62 17.50
CA GLU A 553 -6.40 18.13 16.94
C GLU A 553 -6.57 17.74 15.48
N ASN A 554 -5.46 17.52 14.77
CA ASN A 554 -5.41 17.17 13.36
C ASN A 554 -4.38 16.05 13.17
N VAL A 555 -4.83 14.78 13.26
CA VAL A 555 -3.96 13.60 13.19
C VAL A 555 -4.14 12.93 11.84
N SER A 556 -3.16 13.09 10.96
CA SER A 556 -3.24 12.64 9.56
C SER A 556 -2.46 11.34 9.33
N TYR A 557 -2.49 10.85 8.09
CA TYR A 557 -2.06 9.53 7.67
C TYR A 557 -0.55 9.30 7.76
N GLU A 558 0.27 10.34 7.91
CA GLU A 558 1.72 10.23 8.12
C GLU A 558 2.10 9.52 9.43
N LYS A 559 1.13 9.29 10.32
CA LYS A 559 1.35 8.69 11.63
C LYS A 559 2.01 7.32 11.59
N GLY A 560 1.90 6.58 10.49
CA GLY A 560 2.64 5.33 10.30
C GLY A 560 4.15 5.48 10.52
N TYR A 561 4.76 6.59 10.06
CA TYR A 561 6.17 6.86 10.32
C TYR A 561 6.44 7.23 11.78
N GLU A 562 5.53 7.97 12.43
CA GLU A 562 5.67 8.28 13.86
C GLU A 562 5.58 7.05 14.75
N VAL A 563 4.76 6.04 14.41
CA VAL A 563 4.72 4.78 15.17
C VAL A 563 6.13 4.22 15.38
N LEU A 564 6.92 4.17 14.30
CA LEU A 564 8.29 3.67 14.34
C LEU A 564 9.20 4.51 15.25
N THR A 565 8.95 5.81 15.39
CA THR A 565 9.76 6.68 16.24
C THR A 565 9.45 6.50 17.71
N TYR A 566 8.17 6.37 18.09
CA TYR A 566 7.81 6.03 19.47
C TYR A 566 8.45 4.70 19.89
N VAL A 567 8.42 3.69 19.01
CA VAL A 567 9.06 2.39 19.28
C VAL A 567 10.57 2.56 19.44
N LYS A 568 11.23 3.25 18.50
CA LYS A 568 12.69 3.48 18.54
C LYS A 568 13.13 4.29 19.77
N ALA A 569 12.27 5.20 20.25
CA ALA A 569 12.51 5.98 21.45
C ALA A 569 12.11 5.26 22.76
N ASN A 570 11.66 4.01 22.69
CA ASN A 570 11.15 3.23 23.83
C ASN A 570 9.97 3.93 24.56
N ARG A 571 9.08 4.54 23.78
CA ARG A 571 7.88 5.29 24.22
C ARG A 571 6.58 4.56 23.86
N THR A 572 6.59 3.22 23.87
CA THR A 572 5.42 2.40 23.50
C THR A 572 4.18 2.72 24.35
N THR A 573 4.34 3.04 25.65
CA THR A 573 3.20 3.43 26.50
C THR A 573 2.53 4.72 25.99
N ASP A 574 3.30 5.72 25.57
CA ASP A 574 2.75 6.97 25.04
C ASP A 574 2.12 6.78 23.67
N LEU A 575 2.72 5.92 22.83
CA LEU A 575 2.14 5.49 21.57
C LEU A 575 0.73 4.93 21.78
N PHE A 576 0.58 3.95 22.67
CA PHE A 576 -0.73 3.32 22.89
C PHE A 576 -1.72 4.22 23.64
N THR A 577 -1.24 5.18 24.43
CA THR A 577 -2.10 6.23 25.00
C THR A 577 -2.68 7.11 23.88
N LEU A 578 -1.83 7.59 22.96
CA LEU A 578 -2.27 8.35 21.80
C LEU A 578 -3.24 7.54 20.91
N PHE A 579 -2.96 6.27 20.70
CA PHE A 579 -3.80 5.41 19.89
C PHE A 579 -5.16 5.14 20.53
N ASP A 580 -5.25 4.94 21.85
CA ASP A 580 -6.56 4.83 22.53
C ASP A 580 -7.34 6.17 22.53
N ASP A 581 -6.64 7.29 22.69
CA ASP A 581 -7.21 8.65 22.64
C ASP A 581 -7.83 8.96 21.26
N VAL A 582 -7.19 8.51 20.18
CA VAL A 582 -7.53 8.88 18.79
C VAL A 582 -8.23 7.74 18.06
N TRP A 583 -7.53 6.63 17.78
CA TRP A 583 -8.10 5.47 17.08
C TRP A 583 -9.15 4.77 17.95
N GLY A 584 -8.88 4.56 19.24
CA GLY A 584 -9.83 3.94 20.16
C GLY A 584 -11.12 4.75 20.31
N ASN A 585 -11.02 6.08 20.36
CA ASN A 585 -12.19 6.96 20.41
C ASN A 585 -13.00 6.89 19.10
N TRP A 586 -12.32 6.84 17.96
CA TRP A 586 -12.96 6.62 16.66
C TRP A 586 -13.77 5.33 16.62
N LEU A 587 -13.21 4.21 17.09
CA LEU A 587 -13.92 2.92 17.16
C LEU A 587 -15.13 2.98 18.11
N ARG A 588 -14.98 3.63 19.28
CA ARG A 588 -16.09 3.80 20.24
C ARG A 588 -17.28 4.60 19.68
N LYS A 589 -17.09 5.35 18.57
CA LYS A 589 -18.15 6.04 17.84
C LYS A 589 -18.89 5.14 16.82
N GLY A 590 -18.45 3.89 16.62
CA GLY A 590 -19.09 2.90 15.74
C GLY A 590 -18.52 2.85 14.31
N TYR A 591 -17.36 3.45 14.07
CA TYR A 591 -16.67 3.34 12.79
C TYR A 591 -15.84 2.05 12.71
N HIS A 592 -15.85 1.42 11.52
CA HIS A 592 -15.21 0.11 11.28
C HIS A 592 -14.05 0.18 10.30
N ARG A 593 -13.61 1.39 9.95
CA ARG A 593 -12.43 1.70 9.13
C ARG A 593 -11.78 2.96 9.70
N PHE A 594 -10.49 3.17 9.47
CA PHE A 594 -9.80 4.40 9.88
C PHE A 594 -9.80 5.45 8.76
N PRO A 595 -10.07 6.73 9.08
CA PRO A 595 -10.20 7.80 8.11
C PRO A 595 -8.84 8.31 7.63
N GLU A 596 -8.86 9.17 6.61
CA GLU A 596 -7.70 9.93 6.11
C GLU A 596 -7.07 10.82 7.19
N ASN A 597 -7.93 11.37 8.04
CA ASN A 597 -7.54 12.33 9.05
C ASN A 597 -8.51 12.26 10.24
N PHE A 598 -7.97 12.21 11.46
CA PHE A 598 -8.76 12.31 12.67
C PHE A 598 -8.84 13.75 13.13
N SER A 599 -10.05 14.17 13.53
CA SER A 599 -10.30 15.43 14.22
C SER A 599 -10.95 15.16 15.59
N PRO A 600 -10.19 14.69 16.60
CA PRO A 600 -10.77 14.14 17.84
C PRO A 600 -11.66 15.09 18.64
N LYS A 601 -11.51 16.41 18.43
CA LYS A 601 -12.33 17.45 19.08
C LYS A 601 -13.65 17.75 18.35
N LYS A 602 -13.79 17.32 17.09
CA LYS A 602 -15.00 17.51 16.29
C LYS A 602 -15.96 16.34 16.48
N THR A 603 -17.24 16.58 16.23
CA THR A 603 -18.30 15.56 16.38
C THR A 603 -19.37 15.72 15.30
N GLY A 604 -20.06 14.62 14.96
CA GLY A 604 -21.13 14.63 13.96
C GLY A 604 -20.61 15.10 12.60
N ARG A 605 -21.38 15.93 11.90
CA ARG A 605 -21.01 16.41 10.55
C ARG A 605 -19.69 17.15 10.47
N GLU A 606 -19.26 17.84 11.53
CA GLU A 606 -17.98 18.56 11.52
C GLU A 606 -16.78 17.61 11.47
N GLU A 607 -16.92 16.39 12.01
CA GLU A 607 -15.89 15.35 11.97
C GLU A 607 -15.73 14.74 10.57
N LEU A 608 -16.81 14.77 9.77
CA LEU A 608 -16.82 14.26 8.38
C LEU A 608 -16.32 15.28 7.36
N ALA A 609 -16.25 16.55 7.77
CA ALA A 609 -15.91 17.65 6.88
C ALA A 609 -14.39 17.74 6.65
N PHE A 610 -14.00 17.82 5.38
CA PHE A 610 -12.59 17.96 4.98
C PHE A 610 -12.50 18.71 3.64
N TYR A 611 -11.36 19.36 3.37
CA TYR A 611 -11.19 20.23 2.20
C TYR A 611 -12.33 21.26 2.00
N SER A 612 -12.88 21.77 3.11
CA SER A 612 -14.05 22.67 3.13
C SER A 612 -15.32 22.09 2.52
N ARG A 613 -15.47 20.76 2.48
CA ARG A 613 -16.65 20.04 1.99
C ARG A 613 -17.26 19.17 3.10
N PRO A 614 -18.60 19.04 3.21
CA PRO A 614 -19.26 18.38 4.34
C PRO A 614 -18.88 16.91 4.56
N TYR A 615 -18.63 16.18 3.47
CA TYR A 615 -18.24 14.76 3.51
C TYR A 615 -16.90 14.52 2.81
N GLY A 616 -16.08 15.58 2.75
CA GLY A 616 -14.79 15.55 2.06
C GLY A 616 -13.80 14.56 2.66
N LEU A 617 -13.98 14.11 3.92
CA LEU A 617 -13.10 13.14 4.57
C LEU A 617 -13.34 11.73 4.00
N SER A 618 -12.27 11.03 3.60
CA SER A 618 -12.36 9.58 3.36
C SER A 618 -12.40 8.87 4.72
N LEU A 619 -13.39 8.01 4.96
CA LEU A 619 -13.52 7.25 6.21
C LEU A 619 -12.80 5.89 6.16
N CYS A 620 -12.17 5.58 5.03
CA CYS A 620 -11.28 4.45 4.88
C CYS A 620 -9.98 4.89 4.18
N HIS A 621 -8.87 4.90 4.91
CA HIS A 621 -7.57 5.30 4.40
C HIS A 621 -6.46 4.35 4.83
N GLY A 622 -5.81 3.72 3.85
CA GLY A 622 -4.91 2.59 4.09
C GLY A 622 -3.79 2.91 5.08
N ALA A 623 -3.19 4.10 4.97
CA ALA A 623 -2.04 4.51 5.79
C ALA A 623 -2.35 4.60 7.30
N ASN A 624 -3.58 4.99 7.70
CA ASN A 624 -3.99 4.95 9.12
C ASN A 624 -4.36 3.53 9.59
N GLY A 625 -4.74 2.64 8.67
CA GLY A 625 -4.80 1.19 8.91
C GLY A 625 -3.43 0.57 9.11
N ALA A 626 -2.46 0.96 8.30
CA ALA A 626 -1.07 0.53 8.41
C ALA A 626 -0.45 0.97 9.73
N ALA A 627 -0.69 2.22 10.16
CA ALA A 627 -0.23 2.71 11.46
C ALA A 627 -0.70 1.81 12.62
N ALA A 628 -1.94 1.33 12.59
CA ALA A 628 -2.47 0.41 13.59
C ALA A 628 -1.77 -0.95 13.57
N CYS A 629 -1.57 -1.51 12.38
CA CYS A 629 -0.86 -2.78 12.21
C CYS A 629 0.62 -2.68 12.66
N MET A 630 1.27 -1.57 12.32
CA MET A 630 2.64 -1.27 12.70
C MET A 630 2.79 -1.09 14.22
N ALA A 631 1.81 -0.48 14.90
CA ALA A 631 1.84 -0.33 16.35
C ALA A 631 1.86 -1.69 17.06
N VAL A 632 1.15 -2.69 16.52
CA VAL A 632 1.19 -4.06 17.02
C VAL A 632 2.52 -4.74 16.70
N LEU A 633 2.95 -4.72 15.43
CA LEU A 633 4.17 -5.39 14.98
C LEU A 633 5.43 -4.84 15.68
N TYR A 634 5.62 -3.52 15.61
CA TYR A 634 6.82 -2.88 16.12
C TYR A 634 6.68 -2.49 17.59
N GLY A 635 5.48 -2.13 18.06
CA GLY A 635 5.26 -1.67 19.43
C GLY A 635 5.02 -2.79 20.44
N ILE A 636 4.02 -3.64 20.21
CA ILE A 636 3.66 -4.72 21.15
C ILE A 636 4.63 -5.90 21.02
N LEU A 637 4.90 -6.37 19.81
CA LEU A 637 5.81 -7.50 19.59
C LEU A 637 7.29 -7.08 19.65
N GLY A 638 7.57 -5.78 19.50
CA GLY A 638 8.94 -5.27 19.47
C GLY A 638 9.77 -5.88 18.35
N PHE A 639 9.14 -6.18 17.22
CA PHE A 639 9.78 -6.86 16.11
C PHE A 639 10.79 -5.93 15.41
N SER A 640 11.98 -6.41 15.12
CA SER A 640 12.92 -5.74 14.24
C SER A 640 13.78 -6.75 13.49
N GLN A 641 14.32 -6.36 12.34
CA GLN A 641 15.19 -7.17 11.50
C GLN A 641 16.54 -6.49 11.33
N SER A 642 17.62 -7.28 11.33
CA SER A 642 18.97 -6.76 11.12
C SER A 642 19.22 -6.40 9.65
N GLU A 643 19.85 -5.26 9.39
CA GLU A 643 20.26 -4.85 8.04
C GLU A 643 21.56 -5.55 7.57
N GLU A 644 22.39 -5.98 8.51
CA GLU A 644 23.69 -6.64 8.25
C GLU A 644 23.52 -8.16 8.12
N HIS A 645 22.59 -8.72 8.89
CA HIS A 645 22.26 -10.14 8.93
C HIS A 645 20.75 -10.34 8.74
N PRO A 646 20.20 -10.28 7.51
CA PRO A 646 18.74 -10.27 7.30
C PRO A 646 17.98 -11.51 7.77
N GLU A 647 18.67 -12.60 8.10
CA GLU A 647 18.15 -13.80 8.77
C GLU A 647 18.05 -13.67 10.30
N GLU A 648 18.53 -12.56 10.87
CA GLU A 648 18.45 -12.27 12.30
C GLU A 648 17.29 -11.32 12.61
N TYR A 649 16.42 -11.78 13.51
CA TYR A 649 15.23 -11.09 13.97
C TYR A 649 15.34 -10.84 15.48
N THR A 650 14.79 -9.73 15.94
CA THR A 650 14.65 -9.43 17.37
C THR A 650 13.19 -9.26 17.71
N LEU A 651 12.78 -9.83 18.84
CA LEU A 651 11.50 -9.57 19.50
C LEU A 651 11.80 -8.91 20.85
N ARG A 652 11.23 -7.73 21.08
CA ARG A 652 11.27 -7.03 22.37
C ARG A 652 9.84 -6.74 22.86
N PRO A 653 9.10 -7.77 23.31
CA PRO A 653 7.68 -7.64 23.56
C PRO A 653 7.39 -6.64 24.69
N ASN A 654 6.55 -5.65 24.42
CA ASN A 654 6.05 -4.71 25.41
C ASN A 654 4.57 -4.99 25.67
N LEU A 655 4.30 -5.75 26.73
CA LEU A 655 2.94 -6.22 27.03
C LEU A 655 2.02 -5.11 27.56
N LEU A 656 2.51 -3.90 27.87
CA LEU A 656 1.70 -2.82 28.49
C LEU A 656 0.91 -3.33 29.71
N HIS A 657 -0.42 -3.45 29.62
CA HIS A 657 -1.30 -4.07 30.62
C HIS A 657 -1.76 -5.50 30.28
N LEU A 658 -1.47 -6.00 29.07
CA LEU A 658 -1.87 -7.31 28.59
C LEU A 658 -1.23 -8.42 29.43
N ASN A 659 -1.96 -9.50 29.70
CA ASN A 659 -1.39 -10.68 30.35
C ASN A 659 -0.96 -11.71 29.32
N LYS A 660 -1.53 -11.67 28.12
CA LYS A 660 -1.33 -12.70 27.11
C LYS A 660 -1.36 -12.13 25.71
N ILE A 661 -0.38 -12.50 24.90
CA ILE A 661 -0.40 -12.23 23.47
C ILE A 661 -0.08 -13.50 22.67
N TYR A 662 -0.71 -13.58 21.50
CA TYR A 662 -0.47 -14.56 20.46
C TYR A 662 -0.19 -13.81 19.17
N ALA A 663 0.87 -14.19 18.47
CA ALA A 663 1.16 -13.64 17.17
C ALA A 663 1.79 -14.66 16.23
N ARG A 664 1.61 -14.42 14.93
CA ARG A 664 2.35 -15.06 13.86
C ARG A 664 2.91 -13.96 12.99
N ILE A 665 4.24 -13.92 12.82
CA ILE A 665 4.94 -12.91 12.01
C ILE A 665 5.57 -13.64 10.82
N PRO A 666 5.22 -13.29 9.58
CA PRO A 666 5.88 -13.88 8.43
C PRO A 666 7.25 -13.24 8.20
N VAL A 667 8.24 -14.09 7.99
CA VAL A 667 9.64 -13.73 7.66
C VAL A 667 10.04 -14.40 6.34
N LYS A 668 11.28 -14.25 5.86
CA LYS A 668 11.67 -14.83 4.57
C LYS A 668 11.73 -16.37 4.63
N GLU A 669 12.03 -16.93 5.79
CA GLU A 669 12.19 -18.37 6.03
C GLU A 669 10.87 -19.09 6.36
N GLY A 670 9.80 -18.37 6.68
CA GLY A 670 8.54 -18.95 7.11
C GLY A 670 7.81 -18.06 8.11
N TYR A 671 7.33 -18.64 9.22
CA TYR A 671 6.57 -17.92 10.23
C TYR A 671 7.21 -18.05 11.61
N ILE A 672 7.48 -16.92 12.25
CA ILE A 672 7.76 -16.87 13.68
C ILE A 672 6.41 -16.89 14.40
N THR A 673 6.17 -17.88 15.27
CA THR A 673 4.99 -17.89 16.13
C THR A 673 5.36 -17.54 17.56
N VAL A 674 4.57 -16.67 18.16
CA VAL A 674 4.84 -16.05 19.46
C VAL A 674 3.63 -16.29 20.35
N HIS A 675 3.86 -16.87 21.52
CA HIS A 675 2.89 -16.93 22.60
C HIS A 675 3.58 -16.47 23.87
N ILE A 676 3.14 -15.34 24.40
CA ILE A 676 3.76 -14.73 25.58
C ILE A 676 2.70 -14.57 26.66
N GLU A 677 3.06 -15.02 27.87
CA GLU A 677 2.27 -14.84 29.08
C GLU A 677 3.09 -14.06 30.10
N ARG A 678 2.54 -12.95 30.61
CA ARG A 678 3.19 -12.12 31.64
C ARG A 678 3.58 -12.93 32.86
N ASN A 679 2.69 -13.82 33.27
CA ASN A 679 2.87 -14.73 34.41
C ASN A 679 2.62 -16.16 33.91
N GLY A 680 3.61 -16.76 33.26
CA GLY A 680 3.45 -18.10 32.70
C GLY A 680 4.60 -18.55 31.81
N HIS A 681 4.33 -19.60 31.04
CA HIS A 681 5.27 -20.10 30.05
C HIS A 681 5.06 -19.35 28.73
N SER A 682 6.12 -18.75 28.21
CA SER A 682 6.12 -18.12 26.89
C SER A 682 6.89 -19.01 25.92
N THR A 683 6.38 -19.13 24.70
CA THR A 683 7.01 -19.89 23.62
C THR A 683 7.22 -19.00 22.40
N VAL A 684 8.40 -19.10 21.80
CA VAL A 684 8.69 -18.55 20.48
C VAL A 684 9.18 -19.70 19.62
N ASP A 685 8.47 -19.98 18.54
CA ASP A 685 8.86 -20.96 17.53
C ASP A 685 9.30 -20.22 16.27
N ALA A 686 10.47 -20.57 15.77
CA ALA A 686 11.11 -19.89 14.65
C ALA A 686 11.36 -20.90 13.51
N PRO A 687 11.18 -20.50 12.25
CA PRO A 687 11.45 -21.38 11.12
C PRO A 687 12.95 -21.72 11.04
N GLU A 688 13.29 -22.85 10.42
CA GLU A 688 14.69 -23.21 10.19
C GLU A 688 15.40 -22.14 9.34
N GLY A 689 16.68 -21.88 9.64
CA GLY A 689 17.51 -20.97 8.86
C GLY A 689 17.51 -19.50 9.31
N CYS A 690 16.79 -19.16 10.39
CA CYS A 690 16.86 -17.83 11.00
C CYS A 690 17.29 -17.88 12.48
N ILE A 691 17.65 -16.71 13.01
CA ILE A 691 17.95 -16.51 14.43
C ILE A 691 16.95 -15.51 14.99
N VAL A 692 16.29 -15.86 16.09
CA VAL A 692 15.35 -14.97 16.79
C VAL A 692 15.88 -14.65 18.18
N HIS A 693 16.23 -13.37 18.40
CA HIS A 693 16.63 -12.84 19.68
C HIS A 693 15.41 -12.35 20.46
N LEU A 694 15.04 -13.06 21.52
CA LEU A 694 14.03 -12.59 22.46
C LEU A 694 14.69 -11.75 23.55
N ILE A 695 14.35 -10.46 23.61
CA ILE A 695 14.83 -9.53 24.63
C ILE A 695 13.67 -9.20 25.57
N GLN A 696 13.84 -9.54 26.84
CA GLN A 696 12.89 -9.23 27.92
C GLN A 696 13.14 -7.87 28.54
#